data_AF-A0A3P3TV77-F1
#
_entry.id   AF-A0A3P3TV77-F1
#
_cell.length_a   1.000
_cell.length_b   1.000
_cell.length_c   1.000
_cell.angle_alpha   90.00
_cell.angle_beta   90.00
_cell.angle_gamma   90.00
#
_symmetry.space_group_name_H-M   'P 1'
#
loop_
_entity.id
_entity.type
_entity.pdbx_description
1 polymer ?
#
loop_
_entity_poly.entity_id
_entity_poly.type
_entity_poly.pdbx_seq_one_letter_code
_entity_poly.pdbx_strand_id
1 'polypeptide(L)'
;MHKRVRKITALFVAVMFFATSFFIHPLPSAQADSATPTDISDKKPTFSWDNANVYFVLTDRFKDGDPSNNNSYGRPSRDATGKNIGTFHGGDLKGLTQKLNEGYFTDLGVNAIWITAPYEQIHGFVGGGNGGDFAHYGYHGYYALDFTMMDRNMGTVEDMREFVDTAHAQGIRVVLDVVMNHPGYNTLKDMEEYGFGSKTVGANWTPGNGQTWHSVHDYINYNDASAWSKWWNTWVRAGIAGYEPGGSNDLTQLVGNLPDFRTNVTNNIGLAPLLQTKWAKETTAYERWIVPAAAPLRKDLGVAPADYLVKWLAAWVEEFGIDGFRADTAKHVELNRWQQLKNEASAALDRWRQNNPDKPGAEWTEVFWMTGEVWGHGVGKSEYFNYGFDSVINFSFQGANINSPEGVYSDYAAKLNNDPNFNVLSYISSHDTSLYDRGRLIQAGTALLLLPGGVQIFYGDETARPFGETGSDPQQGTRSAMNWDNINPNVLSHWQKVGQFRNNHIAVGAGRHAKIADSPYTFSRTYAKDGIEDKVVVAMNASGSTTVNVSPVFPDGTLVRDAYTGNEAVVSGGTATFTAGANGLILIEQIGESPLPLLFADPAGGNFKTDTLTVKLQVRKADSGKYTLDGNDPQQGIAFTDGTEVTIGENMEFNDKLTLRMHAVNEDGVSTQQYIFTKKDPNAGLSVHFKKPADWGTPHLYFYETSPKVAEPTWAEAPVMTRGTGDWYSYTIDGVDNATVIFRDDKGRQNPGQNQPGFPLTADGWYDGRWHDSNPDGQGDTEAPTAPTGLRATAVTDRTVSLAWTAATDNVGVAAYDIFRGTEKIGSTEATVYTDTALSPETAYVYSVKSRDAAGNVSASSDPLEVTTEPAGTGGNQVTVYYKHGFSTPYMHYRPEGGEWTAVPGVRMESSEVAGYSKLTVDIGTAQRLEACFSNGSGQWDSNNQRNYFFGVGTWTYSANGKINEGAPNPSAGNQVTVYYKEGFSTPYMHYRPEGGEWTAVPGVRMESSEVAGYSKLTVDIGTAQRLEACFSNGSGQWDSNNGKNYFFEIGTWTFSSYGNIREGAPTVPASAEETAGSAGLEPNQNQTGLESPLPDTLPDPEPASEIEPAPVVPEPPAFEAVPETLSILRDAKSVGLPHSGDSRVSRLSA
;
A
#
# COMPACT_ATOMS: atom_id res chain seq x y z
N MET A 1 10.61 41.53 -43.22
CA MET A 1 10.51 41.47 -44.70
C MET A 1 10.76 40.04 -45.18
N HIS A 2 9.87 39.54 -46.02
CA HIS A 2 10.07 38.62 -47.16
C HIS A 2 10.85 37.30 -47.02
N LYS A 3 10.09 36.18 -47.08
CA LYS A 3 10.49 34.93 -47.75
C LYS A 3 9.65 34.73 -49.03
N ARG A 4 10.24 34.11 -50.06
CA ARG A 4 9.71 33.68 -51.38
C ARG A 4 10.66 32.55 -51.88
N VAL A 5 10.33 31.62 -52.80
CA VAL A 5 9.15 31.44 -53.68
C VAL A 5 8.80 29.93 -53.85
N ARG A 6 7.96 29.54 -54.83
CA ARG A 6 7.28 28.22 -54.95
C ARG A 6 7.15 27.76 -56.42
N LYS A 7 6.93 26.44 -56.68
CA LYS A 7 6.63 25.77 -58.00
C LYS A 7 7.89 25.46 -58.87
N ILE A 8 7.91 24.60 -59.92
CA ILE A 8 6.90 24.05 -60.90
C ILE A 8 7.26 22.54 -61.19
N THR A 9 6.41 21.49 -61.26
CA THR A 9 5.29 21.04 -62.19
C THR A 9 5.77 20.69 -63.65
N ALA A 10 5.18 19.84 -64.52
CA ALA A 10 3.90 19.10 -64.62
C ALA A 10 3.98 17.88 -65.63
N LEU A 11 2.83 17.25 -66.00
CA LEU A 11 2.60 16.18 -67.03
C LEU A 11 3.11 14.75 -66.66
N PHE A 12 2.67 13.60 -67.22
CA PHE A 12 1.42 13.05 -67.85
C PHE A 12 1.59 11.49 -67.98
N VAL A 13 0.73 10.59 -68.52
CA VAL A 13 -0.33 10.59 -69.58
C VAL A 13 -1.59 9.80 -69.10
N ALA A 14 -2.30 9.03 -69.96
CA ALA A 14 -3.65 8.42 -69.83
C ALA A 14 -3.70 6.99 -70.49
N VAL A 15 -4.76 6.17 -70.63
CA VAL A 15 -6.08 5.81 -70.00
C VAL A 15 -6.74 4.69 -70.86
N MET A 16 -7.46 3.69 -70.31
CA MET A 16 -8.79 3.19 -70.82
C MET A 16 -9.40 2.00 -70.02
N PHE A 17 -10.71 1.77 -70.21
CA PHE A 17 -11.58 0.74 -69.62
C PHE A 17 -11.77 -0.49 -70.54
N PHE A 18 -12.09 -1.67 -69.96
CA PHE A 18 -13.35 -2.42 -70.19
C PHE A 18 -13.46 -3.63 -69.22
N ALA A 19 -14.65 -4.21 -69.06
CA ALA A 19 -14.91 -5.32 -68.12
C ALA A 19 -15.82 -6.40 -68.72
N THR A 20 -15.64 -7.68 -68.32
CA THR A 20 -16.71 -8.66 -67.97
C THR A 20 -16.17 -10.04 -67.55
N SER A 21 -16.80 -10.62 -66.51
CA SER A 21 -17.13 -12.06 -66.33
C SER A 21 -16.07 -13.16 -66.11
N PHE A 22 -16.16 -13.79 -64.93
CA PHE A 22 -15.96 -15.22 -64.59
C PHE A 22 -14.70 -15.98 -65.08
N PHE A 23 -13.86 -16.48 -64.16
CA PHE A 23 -13.94 -17.86 -63.63
C PHE A 23 -12.89 -18.11 -62.49
N ILE A 24 -13.21 -19.07 -61.59
CA ILE A 24 -12.38 -19.80 -60.59
C ILE A 24 -10.98 -19.25 -60.21
N HIS A 25 -10.77 -19.00 -58.91
CA HIS A 25 -9.44 -18.86 -58.30
C HIS A 25 -8.73 -20.20 -58.09
N PRO A 26 -7.41 -20.25 -58.33
CA PRO A 26 -6.44 -20.95 -57.50
C PRO A 26 -5.54 -19.96 -56.74
N LEU A 27 -5.20 -20.28 -55.49
CA LEU A 27 -4.30 -19.47 -54.65
C LEU A 27 -2.82 -19.60 -55.08
N PRO A 28 -2.06 -18.50 -55.14
CA PRO A 28 -0.61 -18.52 -55.02
C PRO A 28 -0.15 -18.19 -53.58
N SER A 29 0.83 -18.95 -53.13
CA SER A 29 1.65 -18.79 -51.91
C SER A 29 1.90 -17.35 -51.43
N ALA A 30 1.79 -17.14 -50.12
CA ALA A 30 2.29 -15.94 -49.47
C ALA A 30 3.83 -15.86 -49.53
N GLN A 31 4.35 -14.66 -49.77
CA GLN A 31 5.74 -14.28 -49.52
C GLN A 31 5.68 -13.13 -48.50
N ALA A 32 6.43 -13.25 -47.40
CA ALA A 32 6.42 -12.25 -46.35
C ALA A 32 7.37 -11.11 -46.71
N ASP A 33 6.84 -9.90 -46.92
CA ASP A 33 7.66 -8.69 -47.01
C ASP A 33 8.19 -8.32 -45.62
N SER A 34 9.51 -8.16 -45.51
CA SER A 34 10.16 -7.75 -44.27
C SER A 34 9.93 -6.25 -44.02
N ALA A 35 9.09 -5.93 -43.04
CA ALA A 35 8.93 -4.55 -42.59
C ALA A 35 10.26 -4.01 -42.02
N THR A 36 10.66 -2.82 -42.45
CA THR A 36 11.74 -2.06 -41.81
C THR A 36 11.33 -1.67 -40.38
N PRO A 37 12.19 -1.81 -39.36
CA PRO A 37 11.87 -1.38 -38.01
C PRO A 37 11.54 0.11 -37.97
N THR A 38 10.38 0.46 -37.42
CA THR A 38 10.08 1.82 -36.96
C THR A 38 10.82 2.10 -35.66
N ASP A 39 11.25 3.35 -35.48
CA ASP A 39 11.82 3.81 -34.22
C ASP A 39 10.83 3.62 -33.06
N ILE A 40 11.30 3.06 -31.94
CA ILE A 40 10.46 2.77 -30.78
C ILE A 40 10.09 4.06 -30.02
N SER A 41 10.89 5.12 -30.16
CA SER A 41 10.70 6.40 -29.46
C SER A 41 9.50 7.23 -29.96
N ASP A 42 8.99 6.97 -31.16
CA ASP A 42 7.81 7.65 -31.75
C ASP A 42 6.46 7.03 -31.33
N LYS A 43 6.46 6.01 -30.47
CA LYS A 43 5.23 5.29 -30.05
C LYS A 43 4.38 6.16 -29.10
N LYS A 44 3.36 6.82 -29.65
CA LYS A 44 2.35 7.56 -28.85
C LYS A 44 1.79 6.69 -27.70
N PRO A 45 1.60 7.26 -26.49
CA PRO A 45 0.88 6.60 -25.41
C PRO A 45 -0.47 6.06 -25.85
N THR A 46 -0.76 4.79 -25.52
CA THR A 46 -2.05 4.17 -25.80
C THR A 46 -2.94 4.33 -24.57
N PHE A 47 -4.05 5.06 -24.71
CA PHE A 47 -4.99 5.26 -23.62
C PHE A 47 -5.76 3.97 -23.31
N SER A 48 -5.98 3.71 -22.02
CA SER A 48 -6.99 2.77 -21.52
C SER A 48 -7.41 3.24 -20.13
N TRP A 49 -8.69 3.07 -19.80
CA TRP A 49 -9.20 3.31 -18.45
C TRP A 49 -8.50 2.42 -17.39
N ASP A 50 -7.96 1.27 -17.80
CA ASP A 50 -7.20 0.34 -16.95
C ASP A 50 -5.80 0.85 -16.59
N ASN A 51 -5.32 1.88 -17.29
CA ASN A 51 -4.11 2.65 -16.98
C ASN A 51 -4.41 4.14 -16.71
N ALA A 52 -5.68 4.51 -16.50
CA ALA A 52 -6.06 5.91 -16.30
C ALA A 52 -5.26 6.54 -15.15
N ASN A 53 -4.83 7.78 -15.38
CA ASN A 53 -4.23 8.68 -14.42
C ASN A 53 -5.14 9.91 -14.35
N VAL A 54 -6.15 9.82 -13.48
CA VAL A 54 -7.22 10.80 -13.33
C VAL A 54 -6.77 11.90 -12.38
N TYR A 55 -6.81 13.15 -12.80
CA TYR A 55 -6.59 14.30 -11.91
C TYR A 55 -7.94 14.83 -11.43
N PHE A 56 -8.29 14.59 -10.17
CA PHE A 56 -9.50 15.14 -9.55
C PHE A 56 -9.25 16.54 -8.99
N VAL A 57 -10.01 17.51 -9.49
CA VAL A 57 -9.87 18.92 -9.15
C VAL A 57 -11.20 19.54 -8.72
N LEU A 58 -11.18 20.20 -7.56
CA LEU A 58 -12.24 21.12 -7.16
C LEU A 58 -12.00 22.43 -7.91
N THR A 59 -12.82 22.72 -8.91
CA THR A 59 -12.60 23.83 -9.86
C THR A 59 -12.44 25.16 -9.15
N ASP A 60 -13.36 25.50 -8.23
CA ASP A 60 -13.32 26.71 -7.38
C ASP A 60 -12.02 26.87 -6.58
N ARG A 61 -11.36 25.76 -6.24
CA ARG A 61 -10.19 25.72 -5.36
C ARG A 61 -8.87 25.59 -6.13
N PHE A 62 -8.92 25.51 -7.46
CA PHE A 62 -7.74 25.29 -8.29
C PHE A 62 -7.07 26.58 -8.78
N LYS A 63 -7.69 27.32 -9.71
CA LYS A 63 -7.05 28.48 -10.32
C LYS A 63 -8.10 29.49 -10.80
N ASP A 64 -8.07 30.70 -10.26
CA ASP A 64 -8.80 31.85 -10.80
C ASP A 64 -8.19 32.25 -12.16
N GLY A 65 -9.02 32.22 -13.20
CA GLY A 65 -8.68 32.58 -14.57
C GLY A 65 -9.44 33.81 -15.09
N ASP A 66 -10.63 34.11 -14.56
CA ASP A 66 -11.43 35.30 -14.85
C ASP A 66 -12.07 35.90 -13.57
N PRO A 67 -11.35 36.80 -12.87
CA PRO A 67 -11.83 37.42 -11.63
C PRO A 67 -13.14 38.21 -11.77
N SER A 68 -13.64 38.45 -12.99
CA SER A 68 -14.95 39.09 -13.21
C SER A 68 -16.14 38.19 -12.85
N ASN A 69 -15.94 36.86 -12.79
CA ASN A 69 -16.98 35.89 -12.47
C ASN A 69 -17.15 35.66 -10.95
N ASN A 70 -16.11 35.93 -10.14
CA ASN A 70 -15.98 35.50 -8.74
C ASN A 70 -17.15 35.84 -7.82
N ASN A 71 -17.83 36.97 -8.06
CA ASN A 71 -18.94 37.46 -7.22
C ASN A 71 -20.32 37.15 -7.82
N SER A 72 -20.41 36.12 -8.67
CA SER A 72 -21.66 35.72 -9.33
C SER A 72 -22.80 35.47 -8.34
N TYR A 73 -24.01 35.83 -8.73
CA TYR A 73 -25.24 35.84 -7.92
C TYR A 73 -25.21 36.72 -6.65
N GLY A 74 -24.07 37.34 -6.34
CA GLY A 74 -23.79 38.00 -5.06
C GLY A 74 -23.15 37.10 -4.00
N ARG A 75 -22.62 35.92 -4.39
CA ARG A 75 -21.84 35.05 -3.50
C ARG A 75 -20.50 35.76 -3.17
N PRO A 76 -20.11 35.90 -1.89
CA PRO A 76 -18.88 36.61 -1.50
C PRO A 76 -17.70 35.65 -1.29
N SER A 77 -16.47 36.16 -1.42
CA SER A 77 -15.25 35.39 -1.15
C SER A 77 -14.96 35.15 0.34
N ARG A 78 -15.52 36.00 1.23
CA ARG A 78 -15.55 35.82 2.69
C ARG A 78 -16.97 36.02 3.21
N ASP A 79 -17.37 35.25 4.21
CA ASP A 79 -18.66 35.41 4.87
C ASP A 79 -18.69 36.64 5.82
N ALA A 80 -19.86 36.95 6.36
CA ALA A 80 -20.03 38.10 7.26
C ALA A 80 -19.29 37.98 8.61
N THR A 81 -18.75 36.81 8.95
CA THR A 81 -17.86 36.59 10.10
C THR A 81 -16.37 36.70 9.72
N GLY A 82 -16.07 36.92 8.44
CA GLY A 82 -14.72 37.04 7.88
C GLY A 82 -14.11 35.72 7.44
N LYS A 83 -14.80 34.58 7.56
CA LYS A 83 -14.29 33.25 7.20
C LYS A 83 -14.41 32.97 5.70
N ASN A 84 -13.54 32.12 5.14
CA ASN A 84 -13.64 31.65 3.75
C ASN A 84 -13.65 30.12 3.61
N ILE A 85 -14.16 29.40 4.61
CA ILE A 85 -14.22 27.93 4.60
C ILE A 85 -15.16 27.43 3.49
N GLY A 86 -16.43 27.82 3.56
CA GLY A 86 -17.50 27.39 2.65
C GLY A 86 -17.86 28.38 1.54
N THR A 87 -17.03 29.39 1.28
CA THR A 87 -17.25 30.39 0.21
C THR A 87 -16.59 29.96 -1.11
N PHE A 88 -16.93 30.64 -2.20
CA PHE A 88 -16.19 30.52 -3.46
C PHE A 88 -14.83 31.22 -3.35
N HIS A 89 -13.78 30.58 -3.84
CA HIS A 89 -12.40 31.10 -3.90
C HIS A 89 -12.06 31.64 -5.31
N GLY A 90 -12.90 31.38 -6.32
CA GLY A 90 -12.84 32.00 -7.64
C GLY A 90 -12.17 31.16 -8.73
N GLY A 91 -11.89 29.88 -8.47
CA GLY A 91 -11.31 28.99 -9.48
C GLY A 91 -12.31 28.57 -10.56
N ASP A 92 -11.88 28.57 -11.82
CA ASP A 92 -12.78 28.45 -12.98
C ASP A 92 -12.19 27.64 -14.15
N LEU A 93 -13.01 27.45 -15.19
CA LEU A 93 -12.64 26.74 -16.41
C LEU A 93 -11.53 27.42 -17.22
N LYS A 94 -11.37 28.75 -17.12
CA LYS A 94 -10.24 29.45 -17.76
C LYS A 94 -8.94 29.21 -17.02
N GLY A 95 -8.97 29.11 -15.70
CA GLY A 95 -7.81 28.72 -14.89
C GLY A 95 -7.37 27.28 -15.16
N LEU A 96 -8.32 26.36 -15.32
CA LEU A 96 -8.04 25.00 -15.80
C LEU A 96 -7.44 25.01 -17.22
N THR A 97 -8.02 25.77 -18.15
CA THR A 97 -7.55 25.91 -19.53
C THR A 97 -6.16 26.56 -19.61
N GLN A 98 -5.85 27.52 -18.74
CA GLN A 98 -4.50 28.07 -18.58
C GLN A 98 -3.51 26.97 -18.18
N LYS A 99 -3.86 26.09 -17.22
CA LYS A 99 -2.98 25.00 -16.79
C LYS A 99 -2.83 23.86 -17.81
N LEU A 100 -3.83 23.61 -18.65
CA LEU A 100 -3.66 22.79 -19.86
C LEU A 100 -2.65 23.45 -20.82
N ASN A 101 -2.81 24.73 -21.14
CA ASN A 101 -1.91 25.44 -22.07
C ASN A 101 -0.48 25.64 -21.53
N GLU A 102 -0.28 25.66 -20.21
CA GLU A 102 1.03 25.62 -19.56
C GLU A 102 1.69 24.22 -19.61
N GLY A 103 0.97 23.17 -19.99
CA GLY A 103 1.46 21.78 -19.99
C GLY A 103 1.41 21.08 -18.63
N TYR A 104 0.81 21.68 -17.60
CA TYR A 104 0.83 21.18 -16.22
C TYR A 104 0.31 19.75 -16.08
N PHE A 105 -0.82 19.46 -16.72
CA PHE A 105 -1.45 18.13 -16.69
C PHE A 105 -0.67 17.12 -17.54
N THR A 106 -0.20 17.51 -18.74
CA THR A 106 0.62 16.65 -19.58
C THR A 106 1.94 16.28 -18.91
N ASP A 107 2.59 17.21 -18.20
CA ASP A 107 3.84 16.97 -17.45
C ASP A 107 3.65 16.02 -16.27
N LEU A 108 2.46 16.02 -15.65
CA LEU A 108 2.06 15.06 -14.62
C LEU A 108 1.67 13.67 -15.19
N GLY A 109 1.70 13.50 -16.51
CA GLY A 109 1.23 12.29 -17.19
C GLY A 109 -0.26 12.03 -16.99
N VAL A 110 -1.04 13.09 -16.74
CA VAL A 110 -2.50 13.01 -16.58
C VAL A 110 -3.12 12.74 -17.94
N ASN A 111 -4.02 11.76 -18.01
CA ASN A 111 -4.75 11.40 -19.23
C ASN A 111 -6.27 11.43 -19.07
N ALA A 112 -6.77 11.76 -17.89
CA ALA A 112 -8.14 12.21 -17.67
C ALA A 112 -8.18 13.30 -16.58
N ILE A 113 -9.02 14.33 -16.73
CA ILE A 113 -9.30 15.32 -15.67
C ILE A 113 -10.75 15.14 -15.22
N TRP A 114 -10.95 14.93 -13.91
CA TRP A 114 -12.27 14.95 -13.28
C TRP A 114 -12.49 16.31 -12.62
N ILE A 115 -13.47 17.08 -13.10
CA ILE A 115 -13.87 18.36 -12.52
C ILE A 115 -15.15 18.21 -11.68
N THR A 116 -15.27 19.02 -10.62
CA THR A 116 -16.53 19.21 -9.88
C THR A 116 -17.67 19.63 -10.80
N ALA A 117 -18.90 19.20 -10.47
CA ALA A 117 -20.11 19.44 -11.24
C ALA A 117 -20.28 20.92 -11.67
N PRO A 118 -20.25 21.23 -12.99
CA PRO A 118 -20.20 22.60 -13.51
C PRO A 118 -21.59 23.27 -13.68
N TYR A 119 -22.69 22.55 -13.41
CA TYR A 119 -24.04 23.07 -13.53
C TYR A 119 -24.43 24.03 -12.39
N GLU A 120 -25.41 24.90 -12.63
CA GLU A 120 -25.81 25.98 -11.73
C GLU A 120 -26.22 25.47 -10.34
N GLN A 121 -25.61 26.08 -9.32
CA GLN A 121 -25.76 25.76 -7.89
C GLN A 121 -26.70 26.74 -7.20
N ILE A 122 -27.17 26.42 -6.00
CA ILE A 122 -27.96 27.36 -5.16
C ILE A 122 -27.28 28.73 -5.01
N HIS A 123 -28.07 29.81 -5.05
CA HIS A 123 -27.50 31.17 -5.09
C HIS A 123 -27.05 31.67 -3.71
N GLY A 124 -27.66 31.17 -2.62
CA GLY A 124 -27.35 31.57 -1.24
C GLY A 124 -26.49 30.57 -0.46
N PHE A 125 -26.47 30.75 0.86
CA PHE A 125 -25.77 29.88 1.81
C PHE A 125 -26.72 28.98 2.61
N VAL A 126 -26.14 27.96 3.24
CA VAL A 126 -26.64 27.27 4.45
C VAL A 126 -25.62 27.40 5.59
N GLY A 127 -25.99 26.99 6.81
CA GLY A 127 -25.05 26.96 7.92
C GLY A 127 -24.01 25.85 7.78
N GLY A 128 -22.73 26.21 7.86
CA GLY A 128 -21.60 25.29 7.70
C GLY A 128 -21.24 24.52 8.97
N GLY A 129 -21.11 23.20 8.84
CA GLY A 129 -20.70 22.31 9.91
C GLY A 129 -21.70 22.15 11.06
N ASN A 130 -21.34 21.34 12.05
CA ASN A 130 -22.24 21.00 13.17
C ASN A 130 -22.61 22.20 14.06
N GLY A 131 -21.79 23.26 14.06
CA GLY A 131 -22.09 24.51 14.78
C GLY A 131 -22.81 25.58 13.95
N GLY A 132 -22.83 25.45 12.62
CA GLY A 132 -23.25 26.53 11.73
C GLY A 132 -22.29 27.72 11.82
N ASP A 133 -20.98 27.48 12.02
CA ASP A 133 -20.03 28.52 12.42
C ASP A 133 -19.43 29.31 11.25
N PHE A 134 -19.73 28.91 10.00
CA PHE A 134 -19.40 29.62 8.77
C PHE A 134 -20.55 29.55 7.76
N ALA A 135 -20.60 30.45 6.78
CA ALA A 135 -21.56 30.34 5.67
C ALA A 135 -21.05 29.34 4.62
N HIS A 136 -21.91 28.40 4.23
CA HIS A 136 -21.58 27.33 3.27
C HIS A 136 -22.39 27.50 1.98
N TYR A 137 -21.69 27.71 0.87
CA TYR A 137 -22.24 27.86 -0.49
C TYR A 137 -21.91 26.62 -1.33
N GLY A 138 -22.57 26.44 -2.48
CA GLY A 138 -22.38 25.29 -3.39
C GLY A 138 -21.06 25.26 -4.19
N TYR A 139 -19.95 25.76 -3.64
CA TYR A 139 -18.66 25.89 -4.35
C TYR A 139 -18.06 24.57 -4.88
N HIS A 140 -18.56 23.45 -4.36
CA HIS A 140 -18.11 22.08 -4.61
C HIS A 140 -18.96 21.33 -5.66
N GLY A 141 -20.04 21.94 -6.18
CA GLY A 141 -20.84 21.36 -7.26
C GLY A 141 -22.05 20.48 -6.85
N TYR A 142 -22.19 20.12 -5.58
CA TYR A 142 -23.22 19.16 -5.12
C TYR A 142 -24.57 19.79 -4.75
N TYR A 143 -24.70 21.12 -4.73
CA TYR A 143 -25.95 21.81 -4.39
C TYR A 143 -26.68 22.31 -5.65
N ALA A 144 -27.03 21.39 -6.54
CA ALA A 144 -27.63 21.69 -7.84
C ALA A 144 -28.94 22.49 -7.74
N LEU A 145 -29.07 23.53 -8.57
CA LEU A 145 -30.29 24.33 -8.78
C LEU A 145 -30.88 24.11 -10.18
N ASP A 146 -30.04 24.08 -11.22
CA ASP A 146 -30.46 23.87 -12.62
C ASP A 146 -29.38 23.12 -13.42
N PHE A 147 -29.63 21.82 -13.66
CA PHE A 147 -28.75 20.92 -14.42
C PHE A 147 -28.56 21.29 -15.90
N THR A 148 -29.29 22.28 -16.43
CA THR A 148 -29.30 22.61 -17.87
C THR A 148 -28.57 23.92 -18.21
N MET A 149 -27.82 24.48 -17.27
CA MET A 149 -26.93 25.62 -17.50
C MET A 149 -25.70 25.62 -16.58
N MET A 150 -24.62 26.27 -17.02
CA MET A 150 -23.41 26.52 -16.25
C MET A 150 -23.70 27.30 -14.97
N ASP A 151 -23.01 26.99 -13.87
CA ASP A 151 -22.86 27.94 -12.78
C ASP A 151 -21.93 29.09 -13.23
N ARG A 152 -22.36 30.33 -13.01
CA ARG A 152 -21.61 31.51 -13.46
C ARG A 152 -20.26 31.70 -12.78
N ASN A 153 -20.03 31.10 -11.60
CA ASN A 153 -18.72 31.06 -10.97
C ASN A 153 -17.74 30.10 -11.67
N MET A 154 -18.22 29.16 -12.50
CA MET A 154 -17.36 28.20 -13.21
C MET A 154 -16.95 28.67 -14.62
N GLY A 155 -17.78 29.52 -15.25
CA GLY A 155 -17.52 30.10 -16.57
C GLY A 155 -18.78 30.23 -17.43
N THR A 156 -18.60 30.14 -18.75
CA THR A 156 -19.63 30.11 -19.80
C THR A 156 -19.60 28.79 -20.58
N VAL A 157 -20.61 28.57 -21.44
CA VAL A 157 -20.63 27.43 -22.37
C VAL A 157 -19.42 27.46 -23.30
N GLU A 158 -19.00 28.64 -23.76
CA GLU A 158 -17.80 28.82 -24.57
C GLU A 158 -16.52 28.44 -23.82
N ASP A 159 -16.39 28.83 -22.55
CA ASP A 159 -15.23 28.45 -21.72
C ASP A 159 -15.16 26.93 -21.48
N MET A 160 -16.32 26.27 -21.36
CA MET A 160 -16.41 24.82 -21.25
C MET A 160 -16.03 24.10 -22.55
N ARG A 161 -16.41 24.65 -23.72
CA ARG A 161 -15.92 24.12 -25.01
C ARG A 161 -14.41 24.31 -25.16
N GLU A 162 -13.86 25.47 -24.78
CA GLU A 162 -12.41 25.73 -24.86
C GLU A 162 -11.62 24.78 -23.94
N PHE A 163 -12.10 24.55 -22.71
CA PHE A 163 -11.50 23.59 -21.79
C PHE A 163 -11.46 22.16 -22.36
N VAL A 164 -12.59 21.65 -22.85
CA VAL A 164 -12.68 20.28 -23.37
C VAL A 164 -11.89 20.12 -24.68
N ASP A 165 -12.03 21.06 -25.64
CA ASP A 165 -11.24 21.06 -26.88
C ASP A 165 -9.73 21.04 -26.61
N THR A 166 -9.28 21.81 -25.60
CA THR A 166 -7.87 21.88 -25.21
C THR A 166 -7.39 20.58 -24.55
N ALA A 167 -8.21 19.97 -23.67
CA ALA A 167 -7.90 18.69 -23.06
C ALA A 167 -7.82 17.58 -24.11
N HIS A 168 -8.82 17.48 -24.99
CA HIS A 168 -8.87 16.49 -26.07
C HIS A 168 -7.70 16.65 -27.04
N ALA A 169 -7.30 17.88 -27.39
CA ALA A 169 -6.13 18.15 -28.23
C ALA A 169 -4.81 17.66 -27.61
N GLN A 170 -4.75 17.49 -26.29
CA GLN A 170 -3.61 16.94 -25.55
C GLN A 170 -3.73 15.43 -25.28
N GLY A 171 -4.81 14.78 -25.74
CA GLY A 171 -5.11 13.38 -25.46
C GLY A 171 -5.79 13.12 -24.10
N ILE A 172 -6.16 14.18 -23.38
CA ILE A 172 -6.69 14.12 -22.02
C ILE A 172 -8.23 14.05 -22.09
N ARG A 173 -8.81 13.01 -21.46
CA ARG A 173 -10.27 12.82 -21.34
C ARG A 173 -10.84 13.78 -20.29
N VAL A 174 -12.10 14.20 -20.42
CA VAL A 174 -12.81 15.02 -19.43
C VAL A 174 -13.93 14.23 -18.77
N VAL A 175 -13.90 14.18 -17.44
CA VAL A 175 -14.90 13.53 -16.58
C VAL A 175 -15.63 14.60 -15.76
N LEU A 176 -16.96 14.55 -15.73
CA LEU A 176 -17.75 15.43 -14.85
C LEU A 176 -18.22 14.68 -13.61
N ASP A 177 -18.27 15.39 -12.48
CA ASP A 177 -19.13 15.01 -11.38
C ASP A 177 -20.61 15.11 -11.75
N VAL A 178 -21.42 14.14 -11.33
CA VAL A 178 -22.88 14.15 -11.54
C VAL A 178 -23.64 13.68 -10.32
N VAL A 179 -24.62 14.49 -9.89
CA VAL A 179 -25.56 14.19 -8.81
C VAL A 179 -26.92 13.84 -9.39
N MET A 180 -27.33 12.58 -9.28
CA MET A 180 -28.73 12.17 -9.52
C MET A 180 -29.56 12.04 -8.22
N ASN A 181 -28.90 12.07 -7.07
CA ASN A 181 -29.48 11.84 -5.75
C ASN A 181 -30.29 13.04 -5.23
N HIS A 182 -29.75 14.26 -5.30
CA HIS A 182 -30.33 15.43 -4.65
C HIS A 182 -30.12 16.74 -5.44
N PRO A 183 -31.00 17.75 -5.28
CA PRO A 183 -30.66 19.15 -5.51
C PRO A 183 -30.05 19.78 -4.25
N GLY A 184 -29.65 21.04 -4.34
CA GLY A 184 -29.24 21.82 -3.17
C GLY A 184 -30.39 22.16 -2.21
N TYR A 185 -30.03 22.54 -0.99
CA TYR A 185 -30.92 23.02 0.05
C TYR A 185 -31.74 24.27 -0.35
N ASN A 186 -32.77 24.59 0.42
CA ASN A 186 -33.40 25.91 0.35
C ASN A 186 -32.47 26.98 0.95
N THR A 187 -32.29 28.12 0.28
CA THR A 187 -31.61 29.29 0.84
C THR A 187 -32.54 30.50 0.88
N LEU A 188 -32.29 31.48 1.76
CA LEU A 188 -33.06 32.73 1.79
C LEU A 188 -33.04 33.47 0.44
N LYS A 189 -31.91 33.38 -0.28
CA LYS A 189 -31.70 33.99 -1.60
C LYS A 189 -32.62 33.36 -2.64
N ASP A 190 -32.59 32.04 -2.79
CA ASP A 190 -33.43 31.32 -3.76
C ASP A 190 -34.93 31.44 -3.40
N MET A 191 -35.27 31.41 -2.10
CA MET A 191 -36.63 31.64 -1.60
C MET A 191 -37.14 33.07 -1.87
N GLU A 192 -36.26 34.06 -2.00
CA GLU A 192 -36.62 35.43 -2.36
C GLU A 192 -36.68 35.61 -3.88
N GLU A 193 -35.68 35.10 -4.59
CA GLU A 193 -35.54 35.20 -6.04
C GLU A 193 -36.62 34.43 -6.79
N TYR A 194 -37.04 33.25 -6.30
CA TYR A 194 -38.06 32.40 -6.95
C TYR A 194 -39.40 32.34 -6.18
N GLY A 195 -39.51 32.96 -5.00
CA GLY A 195 -40.79 33.19 -4.32
C GLY A 195 -41.47 31.93 -3.75
N PHE A 196 -40.66 30.96 -3.32
CA PHE A 196 -41.08 29.75 -2.60
C PHE A 196 -40.70 29.81 -1.12
N GLY A 197 -41.38 29.00 -0.31
CA GLY A 197 -41.19 28.98 1.14
C GLY A 197 -41.69 30.26 1.83
N SER A 198 -41.74 30.23 3.15
CA SER A 198 -42.34 31.28 3.98
C SER A 198 -41.29 31.75 5.00
N LYS A 199 -40.92 33.03 4.98
CA LYS A 199 -39.77 33.57 5.72
C LYS A 199 -40.02 35.00 6.22
N THR A 200 -39.39 35.36 7.34
CA THR A 200 -39.51 36.71 7.97
C THR A 200 -38.30 37.62 7.77
N VAL A 201 -37.23 37.12 7.14
CA VAL A 201 -36.01 37.88 6.78
C VAL A 201 -35.69 37.77 5.28
N GLY A 202 -34.92 38.73 4.76
CA GLY A 202 -34.46 38.75 3.37
C GLY A 202 -33.10 38.08 3.15
N ALA A 203 -32.71 37.91 1.90
CA ALA A 203 -31.52 37.18 1.45
C ALA A 203 -30.19 37.63 2.08
N ASN A 204 -30.09 38.89 2.51
CA ASN A 204 -28.88 39.48 3.09
C ASN A 204 -28.81 39.32 4.63
N TRP A 205 -29.57 38.40 5.23
CA TRP A 205 -29.48 38.12 6.67
C TRP A 205 -28.12 37.50 7.05
N THR A 206 -27.60 37.90 8.19
CA THR A 206 -26.33 37.42 8.77
C THR A 206 -26.49 37.22 10.28
N PRO A 207 -25.77 36.28 10.92
CA PRO A 207 -25.88 36.03 12.35
C PRO A 207 -25.59 37.26 13.21
N GLY A 208 -26.48 37.56 14.16
CA GLY A 208 -26.24 38.54 15.23
C GLY A 208 -25.41 37.97 16.38
N ASN A 209 -25.19 38.79 17.41
CA ASN A 209 -24.47 38.36 18.61
C ASN A 209 -25.19 37.18 19.30
N GLY A 210 -24.48 36.06 19.51
CA GLY A 210 -25.03 34.83 20.08
C GLY A 210 -25.80 33.93 19.09
N GLN A 211 -25.89 34.30 17.81
CA GLN A 211 -26.44 33.46 16.75
C GLN A 211 -25.32 32.76 15.96
N THR A 212 -25.68 31.71 15.22
CA THR A 212 -24.81 31.10 14.20
C THR A 212 -25.54 31.09 12.85
N TRP A 213 -24.89 30.66 11.77
CA TRP A 213 -25.55 30.57 10.45
C TRP A 213 -26.73 29.58 10.44
N HIS A 214 -26.81 28.65 11.39
CA HIS A 214 -27.99 27.80 11.60
C HIS A 214 -29.20 28.55 12.20
N SER A 215 -29.00 29.69 12.87
CA SER A 215 -30.11 30.53 13.35
C SER A 215 -30.96 31.12 12.22
N VAL A 216 -30.55 30.95 10.95
CA VAL A 216 -31.39 31.24 9.78
C VAL A 216 -32.70 30.46 9.79
N HIS A 217 -32.72 29.25 10.35
CA HIS A 217 -33.89 28.38 10.40
C HIS A 217 -35.01 28.94 11.29
N ASP A 218 -34.68 29.73 12.32
CA ASP A 218 -35.65 30.38 13.22
C ASP A 218 -36.59 31.37 12.48
N TYR A 219 -36.14 31.87 11.32
CA TYR A 219 -36.85 32.84 10.50
C TYR A 219 -37.63 32.20 9.33
N ILE A 220 -37.67 30.87 9.24
CA ILE A 220 -38.26 30.12 8.13
C ILE A 220 -39.40 29.22 8.64
N ASN A 221 -40.62 29.43 8.13
CA ASN A 221 -41.77 28.62 8.46
C ASN A 221 -41.85 27.37 7.59
N TYR A 222 -41.21 26.30 8.05
CA TYR A 222 -41.23 24.96 7.43
C TYR A 222 -42.61 24.27 7.41
N ASN A 223 -43.62 24.83 8.09
CA ASN A 223 -44.98 24.28 8.14
C ASN A 223 -45.94 24.85 7.07
N ASP A 224 -45.52 25.86 6.30
CA ASP A 224 -46.34 26.49 5.25
C ASP A 224 -46.30 25.68 3.94
N ALA A 225 -47.02 24.56 3.90
CA ALA A 225 -47.09 23.68 2.73
C ALA A 225 -47.55 24.42 1.45
N SER A 226 -48.34 25.49 1.58
CA SER A 226 -48.75 26.30 0.42
C SER A 226 -47.57 27.07 -0.16
N ALA A 227 -46.73 27.67 0.66
CA ALA A 227 -45.52 28.37 0.21
C ALA A 227 -44.45 27.40 -0.32
N TRP A 228 -44.29 26.23 0.30
CA TRP A 228 -43.32 25.21 -0.14
C TRP A 228 -43.72 24.47 -1.42
N SER A 229 -44.99 24.45 -1.80
CA SER A 229 -45.49 23.83 -3.06
C SER A 229 -44.88 24.41 -4.35
N LYS A 230 -44.20 25.56 -4.28
CA LYS A 230 -43.56 26.26 -5.41
C LYS A 230 -42.08 25.91 -5.63
N TRP A 231 -41.49 25.11 -4.74
CA TRP A 231 -40.10 24.67 -4.86
C TRP A 231 -40.04 23.40 -5.73
N TRP A 232 -39.35 22.35 -5.31
CA TRP A 232 -39.32 21.07 -6.03
C TRP A 232 -40.66 20.31 -5.98
N ASN A 233 -41.45 20.48 -4.92
CA ASN A 233 -42.74 19.81 -4.70
C ASN A 233 -42.59 18.27 -4.82
N THR A 234 -43.51 17.58 -5.50
CA THR A 234 -43.53 16.11 -5.67
C THR A 234 -42.30 15.49 -6.32
N TRP A 235 -41.31 16.28 -6.77
CA TRP A 235 -40.03 15.77 -7.26
C TRP A 235 -39.10 15.22 -6.18
N VAL A 236 -39.20 15.70 -4.93
CA VAL A 236 -38.25 15.33 -3.86
C VAL A 236 -38.94 14.87 -2.58
N ARG A 237 -38.21 14.09 -1.77
CA ARG A 237 -38.47 13.90 -0.35
C ARG A 237 -37.79 15.02 0.43
N ALA A 238 -38.43 15.52 1.47
CA ALA A 238 -37.87 16.57 2.33
C ALA A 238 -38.57 16.60 3.71
N GLY A 239 -37.85 17.03 4.73
CA GLY A 239 -38.36 17.20 6.10
C GLY A 239 -39.26 18.42 6.32
N ILE A 240 -40.08 18.78 5.32
CA ILE A 240 -40.87 20.03 5.28
C ILE A 240 -42.34 19.76 4.93
N ALA A 241 -43.25 20.65 5.33
CA ALA A 241 -44.69 20.39 5.16
C ALA A 241 -45.12 20.33 3.68
N GLY A 242 -45.91 19.30 3.35
CA GLY A 242 -46.42 19.04 2.00
C GLY A 242 -45.58 18.07 1.16
N TYR A 243 -44.44 17.60 1.68
CA TYR A 243 -43.51 16.72 0.97
C TYR A 243 -43.59 15.28 1.49
N GLU A 244 -43.08 14.31 0.71
CA GLU A 244 -42.84 12.96 1.21
C GLU A 244 -41.64 13.03 2.19
N PRO A 245 -41.73 12.47 3.41
CA PRO A 245 -40.59 12.44 4.32
C PRO A 245 -39.54 11.44 3.82
N GLY A 246 -38.28 11.65 4.18
CA GLY A 246 -37.22 10.67 3.93
C GLY A 246 -37.45 9.35 4.67
N GLY A 247 -37.00 8.26 4.06
CA GLY A 247 -36.95 6.93 4.67
C GLY A 247 -35.65 6.69 5.45
N SER A 248 -35.45 5.44 5.87
CA SER A 248 -34.31 4.99 6.69
C SER A 248 -33.43 3.95 5.98
N ASN A 249 -33.45 3.93 4.65
CA ASN A 249 -32.61 3.08 3.81
C ASN A 249 -31.85 3.94 2.78
N ASP A 250 -30.81 3.40 2.16
CA ASP A 250 -29.95 4.19 1.27
C ASP A 250 -30.72 4.87 0.13
N LEU A 251 -31.71 4.21 -0.49
CA LEU A 251 -32.48 4.71 -1.63
C LEU A 251 -33.56 5.75 -1.31
N THR A 252 -33.71 6.16 -0.04
CA THR A 252 -34.78 7.09 0.39
C THR A 252 -34.40 8.03 1.54
N GLN A 253 -33.18 7.92 2.09
CA GLN A 253 -32.75 8.75 3.21
C GLN A 253 -32.23 10.12 2.75
N LEU A 254 -32.53 11.18 3.52
CA LEU A 254 -32.04 12.53 3.25
C LEU A 254 -30.55 12.64 3.63
N VAL A 255 -29.65 12.35 2.69
CA VAL A 255 -28.20 12.41 2.89
C VAL A 255 -27.80 13.83 3.31
N GLY A 256 -27.17 14.00 4.48
CA GLY A 256 -26.86 15.34 5.02
C GLY A 256 -28.08 16.18 5.41
N ASN A 257 -29.31 15.66 5.29
CA ASN A 257 -30.60 16.37 5.22
C ASN A 257 -30.91 17.08 3.88
N LEU A 258 -30.15 16.80 2.81
CA LEU A 258 -30.48 17.24 1.45
C LEU A 258 -31.82 16.67 0.97
N PRO A 259 -32.56 17.36 0.09
CA PRO A 259 -33.78 16.81 -0.51
C PRO A 259 -33.44 15.63 -1.41
N ASP A 260 -34.10 14.49 -1.24
CA ASP A 260 -33.83 13.28 -2.03
C ASP A 260 -34.74 13.28 -3.27
N PHE A 261 -34.17 13.28 -4.48
CA PHE A 261 -34.95 13.18 -5.72
C PHE A 261 -35.68 11.84 -5.77
N ARG A 262 -36.98 11.87 -6.07
CA ARG A 262 -37.84 10.68 -6.13
C ARG A 262 -37.62 9.91 -7.44
N THR A 263 -36.39 9.45 -7.63
CA THR A 263 -35.84 8.63 -8.74
C THR A 263 -36.61 7.32 -8.92
N ASN A 264 -37.17 6.79 -7.84
CA ASN A 264 -38.09 5.66 -7.80
C ASN A 264 -39.42 5.89 -8.57
N VAL A 265 -39.79 7.14 -8.85
CA VAL A 265 -41.00 7.48 -9.60
C VAL A 265 -40.79 7.20 -11.09
N THR A 266 -41.71 6.45 -11.68
CA THR A 266 -41.66 6.02 -13.09
C THR A 266 -42.77 6.63 -13.95
N ASN A 267 -43.69 7.40 -13.35
CA ASN A 267 -44.74 8.12 -14.06
C ASN A 267 -44.40 9.62 -14.21
N ASN A 268 -45.00 10.25 -15.22
CA ASN A 268 -45.03 11.70 -15.35
C ASN A 268 -45.60 12.37 -14.09
N ILE A 269 -44.92 13.39 -13.56
CA ILE A 269 -45.41 14.29 -12.50
C ILE A 269 -45.29 15.78 -12.87
N GLY A 270 -44.99 16.08 -14.13
CA GLY A 270 -44.75 17.43 -14.66
C GLY A 270 -43.37 18.01 -14.32
N LEU A 271 -43.03 19.12 -14.95
CA LEU A 271 -41.80 19.89 -14.65
C LEU A 271 -41.85 20.52 -13.24
N ALA A 272 -40.73 20.50 -12.51
CA ALA A 272 -40.62 21.07 -11.17
C ALA A 272 -41.07 22.56 -11.10
N PRO A 273 -41.93 22.98 -10.16
CA PRO A 273 -42.44 24.36 -10.06
C PRO A 273 -41.35 25.43 -9.91
N LEU A 274 -40.23 25.11 -9.24
CA LEU A 274 -39.04 25.95 -9.17
C LEU A 274 -38.50 26.29 -10.56
N LEU A 275 -38.26 25.27 -11.39
CA LEU A 275 -37.70 25.42 -12.74
C LEU A 275 -38.67 26.16 -13.67
N GLN A 276 -39.97 25.89 -13.57
CA GLN A 276 -41.00 26.69 -14.27
C GLN A 276 -40.88 28.19 -13.93
N THR A 277 -40.74 28.51 -12.64
CA THR A 277 -40.67 29.89 -12.14
C THR A 277 -39.34 30.56 -12.49
N LYS A 278 -38.24 29.79 -12.46
CA LYS A 278 -36.90 30.23 -12.83
C LYS A 278 -36.82 30.55 -14.32
N TRP A 279 -37.09 29.58 -15.20
CA TRP A 279 -36.99 29.73 -16.65
C TRP A 279 -37.92 30.82 -17.20
N ALA A 280 -39.07 31.07 -16.56
CA ALA A 280 -39.96 32.17 -16.91
C ALA A 280 -39.44 33.59 -16.55
N LYS A 281 -38.36 33.71 -15.75
CA LYS A 281 -37.69 34.98 -15.42
C LYS A 281 -36.43 35.24 -16.26
N GLU A 282 -35.98 34.24 -16.99
CA GLU A 282 -34.75 34.32 -17.78
C GLU A 282 -34.99 35.13 -19.06
N THR A 283 -33.91 35.71 -19.56
CA THR A 283 -33.92 36.53 -20.79
C THR A 283 -32.76 36.10 -21.67
N THR A 284 -32.66 36.64 -22.89
CA THR A 284 -31.55 36.36 -23.81
C THR A 284 -30.16 36.63 -23.20
N ALA A 285 -30.06 37.43 -22.14
CA ALA A 285 -28.83 37.61 -21.37
C ALA A 285 -28.28 36.30 -20.75
N TYR A 286 -29.12 35.27 -20.57
CA TYR A 286 -28.76 33.97 -19.98
C TYR A 286 -28.16 32.98 -21.00
N GLU A 287 -28.28 33.24 -22.31
CA GLU A 287 -27.95 32.29 -23.39
C GLU A 287 -26.53 31.73 -23.33
N ARG A 288 -25.54 32.54 -22.90
CA ARG A 288 -24.12 32.11 -22.77
C ARG A 288 -23.84 31.06 -21.68
N TRP A 289 -24.83 30.78 -20.82
CA TRP A 289 -24.72 29.81 -19.74
C TRP A 289 -25.65 28.61 -19.95
N ILE A 290 -26.72 28.76 -20.72
CA ILE A 290 -27.64 27.66 -21.02
C ILE A 290 -26.98 26.70 -22.02
N VAL A 291 -26.80 25.44 -21.62
CA VAL A 291 -26.19 24.40 -22.48
C VAL A 291 -27.08 24.21 -23.72
N PRO A 292 -26.61 24.46 -24.95
CA PRO A 292 -27.48 24.49 -26.13
C PRO A 292 -28.18 23.15 -26.42
N ALA A 293 -27.50 22.01 -26.28
CA ALA A 293 -28.14 20.69 -26.34
C ALA A 293 -29.24 20.49 -25.28
N ALA A 294 -29.16 21.17 -24.13
CA ALA A 294 -30.14 21.11 -23.05
C ALA A 294 -31.28 22.13 -23.21
N ALA A 295 -31.11 23.21 -23.99
CA ALA A 295 -32.14 24.23 -24.19
C ALA A 295 -33.48 23.68 -24.72
N PRO A 296 -33.53 22.71 -25.68
CA PRO A 296 -34.77 22.05 -26.08
C PRO A 296 -35.46 21.24 -24.98
N LEU A 297 -34.76 20.95 -23.87
CA LEU A 297 -35.26 20.20 -22.71
C LEU A 297 -35.80 21.12 -21.59
N ARG A 298 -35.64 22.45 -21.69
CA ARG A 298 -36.12 23.44 -20.72
C ARG A 298 -37.63 23.71 -20.85
N LYS A 299 -38.43 22.64 -20.72
CA LYS A 299 -39.90 22.62 -20.80
C LYS A 299 -40.46 21.37 -20.10
N ASP A 300 -41.77 21.27 -19.96
CA ASP A 300 -42.39 20.00 -19.57
C ASP A 300 -42.27 18.97 -20.71
N LEU A 301 -41.56 17.88 -20.44
CA LEU A 301 -41.34 16.75 -21.34
C LEU A 301 -42.35 15.62 -21.13
N GLY A 302 -43.15 15.67 -20.07
CA GLY A 302 -44.12 14.62 -19.72
C GLY A 302 -43.49 13.31 -19.23
N VAL A 303 -42.30 13.34 -18.65
CA VAL A 303 -41.52 12.17 -18.16
C VAL A 303 -41.35 12.18 -16.63
N ALA A 304 -40.73 11.16 -16.05
CA ALA A 304 -40.49 11.09 -14.61
C ALA A 304 -39.19 11.84 -14.19
N PRO A 305 -39.00 12.19 -12.90
CA PRO A 305 -37.87 13.02 -12.44
C PRO A 305 -36.48 12.50 -12.87
N ALA A 306 -36.23 11.19 -12.71
CA ALA A 306 -34.96 10.59 -13.15
C ALA A 306 -34.75 10.68 -14.67
N ASP A 307 -35.82 10.65 -15.47
CA ASP A 307 -35.71 10.70 -16.93
C ASP A 307 -35.35 12.12 -17.40
N TYR A 308 -35.77 13.17 -16.66
CA TYR A 308 -35.29 14.53 -16.84
C TYR A 308 -33.80 14.64 -16.48
N LEU A 309 -33.40 14.18 -15.29
CA LEU A 309 -32.00 14.22 -14.83
C LEU A 309 -31.07 13.53 -15.83
N VAL A 310 -31.41 12.32 -16.29
CA VAL A 310 -30.64 11.59 -17.31
C VAL A 310 -30.50 12.40 -18.60
N LYS A 311 -31.59 13.02 -19.10
CA LYS A 311 -31.54 13.80 -20.34
C LYS A 311 -30.79 15.12 -20.21
N TRP A 312 -30.88 15.77 -19.06
CA TRP A 312 -30.13 16.99 -18.77
C TRP A 312 -28.63 16.69 -18.66
N LEU A 313 -28.23 15.65 -17.94
CA LEU A 313 -26.82 15.21 -17.84
C LEU A 313 -26.27 14.75 -19.19
N ALA A 314 -27.01 13.93 -19.95
CA ALA A 314 -26.60 13.50 -21.29
C ALA A 314 -26.46 14.66 -22.29
N ALA A 315 -27.16 15.78 -22.09
CA ALA A 315 -26.98 16.98 -22.93
C ALA A 315 -25.61 17.65 -22.74
N TRP A 316 -24.95 17.51 -21.59
CA TRP A 316 -23.55 17.94 -21.43
C TRP A 316 -22.62 17.10 -22.31
N VAL A 317 -22.87 15.80 -22.38
CA VAL A 317 -22.11 14.87 -23.24
C VAL A 317 -22.31 15.20 -24.72
N GLU A 318 -23.56 15.46 -25.14
CA GLU A 318 -23.90 15.79 -26.54
C GLU A 318 -23.42 17.18 -26.99
N GLU A 319 -23.29 18.15 -26.07
CA GLU A 319 -22.73 19.48 -26.37
C GLU A 319 -21.19 19.47 -26.40
N PHE A 320 -20.56 18.91 -25.37
CA PHE A 320 -19.15 19.13 -25.08
C PHE A 320 -18.24 17.96 -25.45
N GLY A 321 -18.76 16.74 -25.59
CA GLY A 321 -17.94 15.54 -25.84
C GLY A 321 -17.33 14.92 -24.58
N ILE A 322 -17.97 15.12 -23.43
CA ILE A 322 -17.55 14.56 -22.13
C ILE A 322 -17.30 13.05 -22.24
N ASP A 323 -16.13 12.59 -21.79
CA ASP A 323 -15.72 11.19 -21.94
C ASP A 323 -16.28 10.27 -20.84
N GLY A 324 -16.66 10.83 -19.69
CA GLY A 324 -17.26 10.05 -18.62
C GLY A 324 -17.84 10.84 -17.45
N PHE A 325 -18.41 10.12 -16.48
CA PHE A 325 -18.93 10.66 -15.23
C PHE A 325 -18.34 9.99 -13.98
N ARG A 326 -18.10 10.78 -12.94
CA ARG A 326 -18.07 10.31 -11.54
C ARG A 326 -19.47 10.50 -10.97
N ALA A 327 -20.13 9.41 -10.62
CA ALA A 327 -21.45 9.44 -10.01
C ALA A 327 -21.35 9.67 -8.50
N ASP A 328 -21.84 10.81 -8.05
CA ASP A 328 -21.95 11.16 -6.64
C ASP A 328 -22.94 10.26 -5.89
N THR A 329 -22.64 9.97 -4.62
CA THR A 329 -23.52 9.27 -3.69
C THR A 329 -24.22 8.03 -4.29
N ALA A 330 -23.50 7.26 -5.12
CA ALA A 330 -24.07 6.33 -6.10
C ALA A 330 -25.00 5.24 -5.50
N LYS A 331 -24.80 4.86 -4.24
CA LYS A 331 -25.65 3.90 -3.51
C LYS A 331 -27.05 4.41 -3.15
N HIS A 332 -27.32 5.70 -3.31
CA HIS A 332 -28.58 6.35 -2.94
C HIS A 332 -29.59 6.44 -4.10
N VAL A 333 -29.21 6.02 -5.31
CA VAL A 333 -30.06 6.01 -6.51
C VAL A 333 -30.13 4.58 -7.06
N GLU A 334 -31.28 4.17 -7.63
CA GLU A 334 -31.43 2.77 -8.06
C GLU A 334 -30.50 2.42 -9.23
N LEU A 335 -29.93 1.21 -9.17
CA LEU A 335 -29.00 0.69 -10.16
C LEU A 335 -29.51 0.79 -11.61
N ASN A 336 -30.80 0.55 -11.84
CA ASN A 336 -31.39 0.68 -13.19
C ASN A 336 -31.41 2.12 -13.72
N ARG A 337 -31.31 3.15 -12.85
CA ARG A 337 -31.18 4.56 -13.24
C ARG A 337 -29.74 4.90 -13.63
N TRP A 338 -28.74 4.30 -12.99
CA TRP A 338 -27.35 4.41 -13.44
C TRP A 338 -27.13 3.75 -14.82
N GLN A 339 -27.74 2.58 -15.06
CA GLN A 339 -27.75 1.97 -16.39
C GLN A 339 -28.49 2.84 -17.43
N GLN A 340 -29.57 3.53 -17.03
CA GLN A 340 -30.29 4.47 -17.88
C GLN A 340 -29.42 5.68 -18.24
N LEU A 341 -28.67 6.24 -17.28
CA LEU A 341 -27.71 7.32 -17.52
C LEU A 341 -26.59 6.88 -18.47
N LYS A 342 -25.94 5.75 -18.20
CA LYS A 342 -24.89 5.15 -19.04
C LYS A 342 -25.33 5.03 -20.51
N ASN A 343 -26.54 4.51 -20.74
CA ASN A 343 -27.07 4.29 -22.08
C ASN A 343 -27.29 5.61 -22.84
N GLU A 344 -27.94 6.60 -22.20
CA GLU A 344 -28.21 7.90 -22.82
C GLU A 344 -26.91 8.69 -23.06
N ALA A 345 -25.97 8.63 -22.11
CA ALA A 345 -24.66 9.29 -22.19
C ALA A 345 -23.74 8.67 -23.26
N SER A 346 -23.70 7.34 -23.37
CA SER A 346 -22.96 6.66 -24.46
C SER A 346 -23.52 7.07 -25.83
N ALA A 347 -24.84 7.04 -25.99
CA ALA A 347 -25.48 7.47 -27.23
C ALA A 347 -25.30 8.98 -27.49
N ALA A 348 -25.14 9.81 -26.46
CA ALA A 348 -24.86 11.24 -26.57
C ALA A 348 -23.42 11.51 -27.03
N LEU A 349 -22.43 10.75 -26.52
CA LEU A 349 -21.04 10.82 -26.99
C LEU A 349 -20.94 10.38 -28.46
N ASP A 350 -21.64 9.31 -28.83
CA ASP A 350 -21.73 8.87 -30.24
C ASP A 350 -22.29 9.97 -31.15
N ARG A 351 -23.34 10.70 -30.70
CA ARG A 351 -23.91 11.84 -31.44
C ARG A 351 -22.93 13.02 -31.50
N TRP A 352 -22.23 13.33 -30.42
CA TRP A 352 -21.21 14.39 -30.41
C TRP A 352 -20.09 14.08 -31.42
N ARG A 353 -19.51 12.87 -31.39
CA ARG A 353 -18.45 12.45 -32.33
C ARG A 353 -18.94 12.50 -33.79
N GLN A 354 -20.15 12.04 -34.07
CA GLN A 354 -20.76 12.09 -35.41
C GLN A 354 -21.01 13.51 -35.92
N ASN A 355 -21.39 14.44 -35.03
CA ASN A 355 -21.66 15.84 -35.39
C ASN A 355 -20.39 16.71 -35.46
N ASN A 356 -19.28 16.28 -34.83
CA ASN A 356 -18.05 17.05 -34.66
C ASN A 356 -16.80 16.34 -35.23
N PRO A 357 -16.80 15.77 -36.46
CA PRO A 357 -15.71 14.93 -36.95
C PRO A 357 -14.35 15.62 -37.13
N ASP A 358 -14.31 16.97 -37.11
CA ASP A 358 -13.10 17.78 -37.16
C ASP A 358 -12.59 18.23 -35.77
N LYS A 359 -13.27 17.86 -34.66
CA LYS A 359 -12.80 18.15 -33.30
C LYS A 359 -11.79 17.10 -32.81
N PRO A 360 -10.83 17.49 -31.95
CA PRO A 360 -9.99 16.52 -31.24
C PRO A 360 -10.88 15.56 -30.42
N GLY A 361 -10.54 14.27 -30.37
CA GLY A 361 -11.31 13.28 -29.59
C GLY A 361 -12.55 12.72 -30.31
N ALA A 362 -12.94 13.31 -31.45
CA ALA A 362 -13.98 12.75 -32.30
C ALA A 362 -13.56 11.43 -32.97
N GLU A 363 -12.25 11.19 -33.10
CA GLU A 363 -11.67 9.97 -33.67
C GLU A 363 -11.54 8.80 -32.67
N TRP A 364 -11.78 9.03 -31.37
CA TRP A 364 -11.57 8.03 -30.32
C TRP A 364 -12.66 6.95 -30.32
N THR A 365 -12.27 5.73 -29.95
CA THR A 365 -13.13 4.54 -30.00
C THR A 365 -13.56 4.03 -28.63
N GLU A 366 -13.09 4.63 -27.53
CA GLU A 366 -13.57 4.24 -26.20
C GLU A 366 -15.04 4.64 -26.01
N VAL A 367 -15.80 3.76 -25.34
CA VAL A 367 -17.15 4.06 -24.88
C VAL A 367 -17.13 5.06 -23.74
N PHE A 368 -18.22 5.81 -23.58
CA PHE A 368 -18.43 6.73 -22.45
C PHE A 368 -18.26 6.00 -21.12
N TRP A 369 -17.45 6.54 -20.21
CA TRP A 369 -17.00 5.88 -18.98
C TRP A 369 -17.78 6.34 -17.74
N MET A 370 -17.97 5.46 -16.75
CA MET A 370 -18.60 5.80 -15.48
C MET A 370 -17.87 5.15 -14.31
N THR A 371 -17.51 5.97 -13.31
CA THR A 371 -17.08 5.52 -11.98
C THR A 371 -18.09 5.90 -10.91
N GLY A 372 -18.38 5.00 -9.98
CA GLY A 372 -19.34 5.23 -8.90
C GLY A 372 -18.69 5.53 -7.56
N GLU A 373 -19.20 6.52 -6.82
CA GLU A 373 -18.87 6.70 -5.42
C GLU A 373 -19.75 5.80 -4.54
N VAL A 374 -19.26 4.60 -4.22
CA VAL A 374 -19.93 3.65 -3.33
C VAL A 374 -19.16 3.58 -2.03
N TRP A 375 -19.60 4.33 -1.01
CA TRP A 375 -18.83 4.54 0.23
C TRP A 375 -18.35 3.23 0.88
N GLY A 376 -17.02 3.11 1.05
CA GLY A 376 -16.38 1.94 1.65
C GLY A 376 -16.16 0.76 0.70
N HIS A 377 -16.40 0.92 -0.60
CA HIS A 377 -16.05 -0.07 -1.64
C HIS A 377 -14.53 -0.20 -1.81
N GLY A 378 -14.08 -1.31 -2.39
CA GLY A 378 -12.66 -1.69 -2.48
C GLY A 378 -12.32 -2.35 -3.82
N VAL A 379 -11.19 -3.04 -3.91
CA VAL A 379 -10.75 -3.72 -5.16
C VAL A 379 -11.58 -4.98 -5.56
N GLY A 380 -12.84 -5.09 -5.13
CA GLY A 380 -13.72 -6.22 -5.40
C GLY A 380 -14.89 -5.88 -6.32
N LYS A 381 -15.21 -6.75 -7.28
CA LYS A 381 -16.36 -6.55 -8.17
C LYS A 381 -17.68 -6.61 -7.39
N SER A 382 -18.61 -5.71 -7.73
CA SER A 382 -19.93 -5.56 -7.10
C SER A 382 -21.04 -5.55 -8.17
N GLU A 383 -22.30 -5.43 -7.74
CA GLU A 383 -23.43 -5.44 -8.67
C GLU A 383 -23.47 -4.23 -9.63
N TYR A 384 -22.89 -3.09 -9.24
CA TYR A 384 -22.81 -1.84 -10.01
C TYR A 384 -22.23 -2.03 -11.43
N PHE A 385 -21.31 -2.99 -11.60
CA PHE A 385 -20.70 -3.32 -12.89
C PHE A 385 -21.66 -4.01 -13.88
N ASN A 386 -22.83 -4.45 -13.42
CA ASN A 386 -23.92 -4.94 -14.29
C ASN A 386 -24.95 -3.84 -14.63
N TYR A 387 -24.72 -2.61 -14.13
CA TYR A 387 -25.66 -1.49 -14.19
C TYR A 387 -24.97 -0.19 -14.64
N GLY A 388 -24.03 -0.32 -15.57
CA GLY A 388 -23.46 0.79 -16.34
C GLY A 388 -22.14 1.37 -15.84
N PHE A 389 -21.67 0.97 -14.65
CA PHE A 389 -20.36 1.38 -14.15
C PHE A 389 -19.23 0.51 -14.70
N ASP A 390 -18.21 1.13 -15.27
CA ASP A 390 -16.96 0.47 -15.68
C ASP A 390 -15.94 0.47 -14.53
N SER A 391 -16.14 1.34 -13.54
CA SER A 391 -15.27 1.55 -12.39
C SER A 391 -16.09 1.87 -11.12
N VAL A 392 -15.50 1.67 -9.95
CA VAL A 392 -16.01 2.16 -8.65
C VAL A 392 -14.82 2.69 -7.86
N ILE A 393 -15.04 3.74 -7.05
CA ILE A 393 -14.01 4.34 -6.21
C ILE A 393 -13.56 3.35 -5.12
N ASN A 394 -12.25 3.10 -5.06
CA ASN A 394 -11.62 2.16 -4.14
C ASN A 394 -11.09 2.89 -2.89
N PHE A 395 -11.93 2.91 -1.84
CA PHE A 395 -11.60 3.47 -0.53
C PHE A 395 -10.51 2.68 0.21
N SER A 396 -10.25 1.42 -0.18
CA SER A 396 -9.31 0.56 0.56
C SER A 396 -7.83 0.96 0.36
N PHE A 397 -7.47 1.64 -0.74
CA PHE A 397 -6.08 2.00 -1.01
C PHE A 397 -5.54 3.10 -0.08
N GLN A 398 -6.38 4.05 0.35
CA GLN A 398 -5.99 5.13 1.28
C GLN A 398 -5.44 4.59 2.62
N GLY A 399 -5.86 3.38 3.03
CA GLY A 399 -5.35 2.68 4.22
C GLY A 399 -4.36 1.55 3.95
N ALA A 400 -3.86 1.39 2.71
CA ALA A 400 -3.02 0.27 2.32
C ALA A 400 -1.56 0.40 2.82
N ASN A 401 -0.89 -0.73 3.00
CA ASN A 401 0.51 -0.77 3.45
C ASN A 401 1.49 -0.48 2.30
N ILE A 402 1.63 0.80 1.92
CA ILE A 402 2.56 1.26 0.87
C ILE A 402 4.05 1.04 1.20
N ASN A 403 4.41 0.58 2.41
CA ASN A 403 5.78 0.21 2.75
C ASN A 403 6.17 -1.17 2.18
N SER A 404 5.20 -2.06 1.95
CA SER A 404 5.40 -3.39 1.37
C SER A 404 4.35 -3.65 0.26
N PRO A 405 4.50 -3.01 -0.91
CA PRO A 405 3.45 -2.94 -1.91
C PRO A 405 3.22 -4.24 -2.69
N GLU A 406 4.09 -5.26 -2.59
CA GLU A 406 3.92 -6.55 -3.29
C GLU A 406 2.52 -7.15 -3.09
N GLY A 407 2.07 -7.27 -1.83
CA GLY A 407 0.76 -7.85 -1.50
C GLY A 407 -0.44 -7.01 -1.96
N VAL A 408 -0.22 -5.75 -2.34
CA VAL A 408 -1.24 -4.87 -2.91
C VAL A 408 -1.19 -4.92 -4.43
N TYR A 409 -0.01 -4.80 -5.04
CA TYR A 409 0.18 -4.81 -6.48
C TYR A 409 -0.18 -6.17 -7.11
N SER A 410 0.22 -7.28 -6.48
CA SER A 410 -0.12 -8.63 -6.96
C SER A 410 -1.62 -8.89 -6.90
N ASP A 411 -2.27 -8.56 -5.78
CA ASP A 411 -3.72 -8.69 -5.56
C ASP A 411 -4.53 -7.82 -6.54
N TYR A 412 -4.13 -6.56 -6.74
CA TYR A 412 -4.84 -5.64 -7.63
C TYR A 412 -4.69 -6.08 -9.10
N ALA A 413 -3.48 -6.41 -9.56
CA ALA A 413 -3.29 -6.94 -10.92
C ALA A 413 -4.01 -8.27 -11.15
N ALA A 414 -4.07 -9.15 -10.14
CA ALA A 414 -4.76 -10.44 -10.25
C ALA A 414 -6.30 -10.27 -10.33
N LYS A 415 -6.87 -9.25 -9.69
CA LYS A 415 -8.31 -9.00 -9.68
C LYS A 415 -8.80 -8.20 -10.89
N LEU A 416 -8.06 -7.17 -11.27
CA LEU A 416 -8.48 -6.20 -12.29
C LEU A 416 -8.10 -6.71 -13.69
N ASN A 417 -6.81 -6.97 -13.91
CA ASN A 417 -6.23 -7.15 -15.25
C ASN A 417 -6.53 -8.54 -15.88
N ASN A 418 -7.43 -9.32 -15.26
CA ASN A 418 -7.96 -10.59 -15.77
C ASN A 418 -9.45 -10.50 -16.19
N ASP A 419 -10.16 -9.41 -15.89
CA ASP A 419 -11.56 -9.19 -16.32
C ASP A 419 -11.67 -7.84 -17.07
N PRO A 420 -11.80 -7.84 -18.41
CA PRO A 420 -11.85 -6.61 -19.20
C PRO A 420 -13.14 -5.80 -19.02
N ASN A 421 -14.01 -6.17 -18.07
CA ASN A 421 -15.22 -5.45 -17.67
C ASN A 421 -15.20 -5.14 -16.16
N PHE A 422 -14.01 -5.02 -15.56
CA PHE A 422 -13.85 -4.69 -14.13
C PHE A 422 -12.59 -3.88 -13.87
N ASN A 423 -12.78 -2.68 -13.33
CA ASN A 423 -11.71 -1.76 -12.94
C ASN A 423 -12.16 -1.00 -11.68
N VAL A 424 -11.24 -0.29 -11.00
CA VAL A 424 -11.53 0.58 -9.85
C VAL A 424 -10.70 1.85 -9.91
N LEU A 425 -11.14 2.91 -9.24
CA LEU A 425 -10.40 4.17 -9.14
C LEU A 425 -9.79 4.32 -7.75
N SER A 426 -8.46 4.15 -7.64
CA SER A 426 -7.74 4.15 -6.35
C SER A 426 -7.12 5.52 -6.04
N TYR A 427 -7.14 5.95 -4.77
CA TYR A 427 -6.68 7.28 -4.35
C TYR A 427 -5.95 7.24 -3.00
N ILE A 428 -5.13 8.26 -2.70
CA ILE A 428 -4.49 8.46 -1.38
C ILE A 428 -5.08 9.63 -0.57
N SER A 429 -5.69 10.61 -1.24
CA SER A 429 -6.36 11.77 -0.63
C SER A 429 -7.73 11.99 -1.28
N SER A 430 -8.71 12.47 -0.51
CA SER A 430 -10.04 12.82 -1.02
C SER A 430 -10.60 14.03 -0.28
N HIS A 431 -11.53 14.73 -0.95
CA HIS A 431 -12.28 15.85 -0.41
C HIS A 431 -13.27 15.51 0.73
N ASP A 432 -13.51 14.22 1.02
CA ASP A 432 -14.50 13.75 2.00
C ASP A 432 -13.92 12.88 3.13
N THR A 433 -12.67 12.44 3.00
CA THR A 433 -11.99 11.61 4.01
C THR A 433 -10.85 12.37 4.68
N SER A 434 -9.75 12.57 3.95
CA SER A 434 -8.53 13.23 4.43
C SER A 434 -7.56 13.49 3.29
N LEU A 435 -6.59 14.38 3.55
CA LEU A 435 -5.33 14.43 2.79
C LEU A 435 -4.36 13.36 3.34
N TYR A 436 -3.62 12.69 2.46
CA TYR A 436 -2.49 11.84 2.87
C TYR A 436 -1.39 12.65 3.60
N ASP A 437 -0.54 12.00 4.38
CA ASP A 437 0.61 12.64 5.04
C ASP A 437 1.50 13.39 4.03
N ARG A 438 1.52 14.73 4.16
CA ARG A 438 2.29 15.63 3.28
C ARG A 438 3.80 15.36 3.34
N GLY A 439 4.30 14.82 4.46
CA GLY A 439 5.71 14.45 4.63
C GLY A 439 6.13 13.20 3.85
N ARG A 440 5.16 12.40 3.36
CA ARG A 440 5.40 11.09 2.71
C ARG A 440 4.94 11.03 1.24
N LEU A 441 4.62 12.17 0.64
CA LEU A 441 4.06 12.26 -0.72
C LEU A 441 4.95 11.67 -1.82
N ILE A 442 6.28 11.61 -1.65
CA ILE A 442 7.17 10.89 -2.59
C ILE A 442 6.87 9.38 -2.56
N GLN A 443 6.83 8.78 -1.38
CA GLN A 443 6.52 7.36 -1.22
C GLN A 443 5.09 7.04 -1.68
N ALA A 444 4.13 7.89 -1.31
CA ALA A 444 2.73 7.71 -1.67
C ALA A 444 2.48 7.90 -3.18
N GLY A 445 3.16 8.86 -3.81
CA GLY A 445 3.13 9.05 -5.27
C GLY A 445 3.73 7.86 -6.03
N THR A 446 4.88 7.35 -5.59
CA THR A 446 5.46 6.10 -6.12
C THR A 446 4.48 4.94 -5.99
N ALA A 447 3.86 4.77 -4.81
CA ALA A 447 2.95 3.66 -4.53
C ALA A 447 1.62 3.73 -5.28
N LEU A 448 1.09 4.95 -5.50
CA LEU A 448 -0.14 5.18 -6.24
C LEU A 448 0.08 5.04 -7.74
N LEU A 449 1.06 5.75 -8.32
CA LEU A 449 1.20 5.84 -9.78
C LEU A 449 1.66 4.51 -10.42
N LEU A 450 2.31 3.62 -9.65
CA LEU A 450 2.71 2.27 -10.08
C LEU A 450 1.68 1.17 -9.76
N LEU A 451 0.51 1.55 -9.23
CA LEU A 451 -0.58 0.64 -8.87
C LEU A 451 -1.32 0.13 -10.12
N PRO A 452 -1.69 -1.16 -10.17
CA PRO A 452 -2.60 -1.70 -11.20
C PRO A 452 -4.02 -1.13 -11.11
N GLY A 453 -4.72 -1.04 -12.24
CA GLY A 453 -6.01 -0.37 -12.38
C GLY A 453 -5.94 1.15 -12.40
N GLY A 454 -7.09 1.82 -12.50
CA GLY A 454 -7.20 3.28 -12.53
C GLY A 454 -6.76 3.96 -11.23
N VAL A 455 -6.10 5.13 -11.35
CA VAL A 455 -5.61 5.91 -10.21
C VAL A 455 -6.08 7.36 -10.27
N GLN A 456 -6.26 7.96 -9.10
CA GLN A 456 -6.72 9.34 -8.92
C GLN A 456 -5.67 10.15 -8.14
N ILE A 457 -5.06 11.13 -8.82
CA ILE A 457 -4.35 12.25 -8.19
C ILE A 457 -5.42 13.21 -7.67
N PHE A 458 -5.39 13.55 -6.38
CA PHE A 458 -6.22 14.64 -5.84
C PHE A 458 -5.41 15.93 -5.82
N TYR A 459 -5.97 17.02 -6.35
CA TYR A 459 -5.23 18.25 -6.61
C TYR A 459 -4.36 18.69 -5.42
N GLY A 460 -3.06 18.88 -5.67
CA GLY A 460 -2.10 19.29 -4.66
C GLY A 460 -1.44 18.17 -3.84
N ASP A 461 -1.68 16.89 -4.16
CA ASP A 461 -0.82 15.79 -3.67
C ASP A 461 0.56 15.86 -4.33
N GLU A 462 0.60 16.22 -5.61
CA GLU A 462 1.82 16.43 -6.40
C GLU A 462 2.61 17.70 -6.02
N THR A 463 2.00 18.70 -5.37
CA THR A 463 2.66 19.94 -4.94
C THR A 463 2.84 20.08 -3.42
N ALA A 464 2.36 19.10 -2.65
CA ALA A 464 2.24 19.14 -1.18
C ALA A 464 1.37 20.30 -0.64
N ARG A 465 0.22 20.57 -1.28
CA ARG A 465 -0.80 21.54 -0.83
C ARG A 465 -1.17 21.32 0.65
N PRO A 466 -1.16 22.37 1.49
CA PRO A 466 -1.47 22.26 2.91
C PRO A 466 -2.97 22.10 3.17
N PHE A 467 -3.29 21.50 4.32
CA PHE A 467 -4.65 21.44 4.86
C PHE A 467 -5.13 22.85 5.28
N GLY A 468 -6.41 23.16 5.01
CA GLY A 468 -7.00 24.49 5.21
C GLY A 468 -7.85 24.66 6.47
N GLU A 469 -8.59 25.77 6.53
CA GLU A 469 -9.55 26.05 7.59
C GLU A 469 -10.75 25.07 7.56
N THR A 470 -11.27 24.71 8.74
CA THR A 470 -12.35 23.73 8.91
C THR A 470 -13.64 24.31 9.50
N GLY A 471 -13.52 25.23 10.45
CA GLY A 471 -14.63 25.50 11.38
C GLY A 471 -14.99 24.21 12.13
N SER A 472 -16.29 23.96 12.31
CA SER A 472 -16.86 22.74 12.92
C SER A 472 -17.01 21.55 11.96
N ASP A 473 -16.50 21.64 10.72
CA ASP A 473 -16.47 20.57 9.73
C ASP A 473 -15.01 20.28 9.30
N PRO A 474 -14.38 19.19 9.78
CA PRO A 474 -12.99 18.90 9.46
C PRO A 474 -12.75 18.57 7.99
N GLN A 475 -13.75 18.14 7.22
CA GLN A 475 -13.55 17.79 5.81
C GLN A 475 -13.23 19.01 4.95
N GLN A 476 -13.72 20.21 5.29
CA GLN A 476 -13.45 21.44 4.53
C GLN A 476 -11.94 21.75 4.42
N GLY A 477 -11.15 21.35 5.42
CA GLY A 477 -9.69 21.52 5.40
C GLY A 477 -8.99 20.71 4.30
N THR A 478 -9.60 19.64 3.78
CA THR A 478 -9.09 18.92 2.60
C THR A 478 -9.25 19.71 1.30
N ARG A 479 -10.09 20.76 1.31
CA ARG A 479 -10.56 21.52 0.14
C ARG A 479 -9.94 22.92 0.06
N SER A 480 -8.76 23.12 0.66
CA SER A 480 -7.99 24.39 0.58
C SER A 480 -7.65 24.80 -0.86
N ALA A 481 -7.42 26.10 -1.09
CA ALA A 481 -6.96 26.61 -2.36
C ALA A 481 -5.59 26.02 -2.77
N MET A 482 -5.36 25.89 -4.08
CA MET A 482 -4.12 25.34 -4.64
C MET A 482 -2.90 26.23 -4.35
N ASN A 483 -1.80 25.61 -3.93
CA ASN A 483 -0.60 26.29 -3.42
C ASN A 483 0.36 26.75 -4.54
N TRP A 484 -0.14 27.40 -5.60
CA TRP A 484 0.68 27.83 -6.75
C TRP A 484 1.93 28.64 -6.36
N ASP A 485 1.81 29.54 -5.38
CA ASP A 485 2.92 30.37 -4.90
C ASP A 485 3.89 29.61 -3.95
N ASN A 486 3.55 28.39 -3.53
CA ASN A 486 4.23 27.61 -2.49
C ASN A 486 4.30 26.12 -2.85
N ILE A 487 4.58 25.79 -4.13
CA ILE A 487 4.77 24.42 -4.62
C ILE A 487 6.05 23.81 -4.03
N ASN A 488 6.01 22.55 -3.61
CA ASN A 488 7.20 21.76 -3.31
C ASN A 488 7.80 21.16 -4.60
N PRO A 489 8.93 21.65 -5.13
CA PRO A 489 9.46 21.21 -6.43
C PRO A 489 10.01 19.78 -6.42
N ASN A 490 10.44 19.29 -5.25
CA ASN A 490 10.97 17.92 -5.12
C ASN A 490 9.85 16.87 -5.15
N VAL A 491 8.67 17.22 -4.63
CA VAL A 491 7.47 16.39 -4.77
C VAL A 491 6.95 16.47 -6.21
N LEU A 492 6.81 17.68 -6.76
CA LEU A 492 6.30 17.86 -8.13
C LEU A 492 7.14 17.12 -9.17
N SER A 493 8.47 17.31 -9.17
CA SER A 493 9.36 16.63 -10.11
C SER A 493 9.33 15.10 -9.97
N HIS A 494 9.09 14.58 -8.77
CA HIS A 494 8.90 13.14 -8.55
C HIS A 494 7.57 12.65 -9.14
N TRP A 495 6.45 13.31 -8.83
CA TRP A 495 5.12 12.94 -9.34
C TRP A 495 5.06 13.05 -10.87
N GLN A 496 5.65 14.10 -11.46
CA GLN A 496 5.80 14.24 -12.92
C GLN A 496 6.52 13.03 -13.52
N LYS A 497 7.68 12.63 -12.98
CA LYS A 497 8.46 11.50 -13.52
C LYS A 497 7.73 10.16 -13.46
N VAL A 498 7.10 9.82 -12.33
CA VAL A 498 6.38 8.55 -12.20
C VAL A 498 5.05 8.60 -12.99
N GLY A 499 4.42 9.77 -13.09
CA GLY A 499 3.24 10.02 -13.92
C GLY A 499 3.51 9.87 -15.42
N GLN A 500 4.61 10.45 -15.93
CA GLN A 500 5.08 10.21 -17.31
C GLN A 500 5.26 8.72 -17.59
N PHE A 501 6.00 8.03 -16.72
CA PHE A 501 6.28 6.61 -16.90
C PHE A 501 4.99 5.77 -16.91
N ARG A 502 4.04 6.05 -16.01
CA ARG A 502 2.71 5.43 -16.04
C ARG A 502 1.99 5.71 -17.35
N ASN A 503 1.94 6.97 -17.80
CA ASN A 503 1.21 7.36 -19.01
C ASN A 503 1.79 6.68 -20.27
N ASN A 504 3.11 6.62 -20.38
CA ASN A 504 3.81 6.00 -21.50
C ASN A 504 3.64 4.47 -21.54
N HIS A 505 3.50 3.83 -20.37
CA HIS A 505 3.42 2.37 -20.23
C HIS A 505 2.04 1.91 -19.74
N ILE A 506 1.17 1.54 -20.69
CA ILE A 506 -0.14 0.88 -20.43
C ILE A 506 -0.01 -0.35 -19.52
N ALA A 507 1.14 -1.03 -19.54
CA ALA A 507 1.43 -2.15 -18.66
C ALA A 507 1.44 -1.78 -17.17
N VAL A 508 1.70 -0.53 -16.77
CA VAL A 508 1.78 -0.15 -15.34
C VAL A 508 0.46 -0.38 -14.61
N GLY A 509 -0.64 0.16 -15.16
CA GLY A 509 -2.00 -0.06 -14.69
C GLY A 509 -2.60 -1.39 -15.17
N ALA A 510 -2.58 -1.64 -16.49
CA ALA A 510 -3.34 -2.72 -17.12
C ALA A 510 -2.58 -4.04 -17.32
N GLY A 511 -1.27 -4.07 -17.04
CA GLY A 511 -0.41 -5.23 -17.28
C GLY A 511 -0.41 -6.26 -16.15
N ARG A 512 0.01 -7.48 -16.47
CA ARG A 512 0.24 -8.55 -15.49
C ARG A 512 1.41 -8.18 -14.57
N HIS A 513 1.22 -8.33 -13.26
CA HIS A 513 2.28 -8.23 -12.24
C HIS A 513 3.09 -9.53 -12.14
N ALA A 514 4.40 -9.41 -11.93
CA ALA A 514 5.24 -10.49 -11.38
C ALA A 514 6.38 -9.91 -10.54
N LYS A 515 6.62 -10.45 -9.33
CA LYS A 515 7.79 -10.11 -8.52
C LYS A 515 9.06 -10.73 -9.09
N ILE A 516 10.18 -10.01 -8.99
CA ILE A 516 11.52 -10.45 -9.38
C ILE A 516 12.45 -10.55 -8.16
N ALA A 517 12.41 -9.59 -7.23
CA ALA A 517 13.24 -9.60 -6.02
C ALA A 517 12.60 -8.83 -4.86
N ASP A 518 13.01 -9.13 -3.62
CA ASP A 518 12.53 -8.46 -2.41
C ASP A 518 13.40 -7.26 -1.97
N SER A 519 14.68 -7.22 -2.34
CA SER A 519 15.59 -6.12 -1.99
C SER A 519 16.68 -5.89 -3.07
N PRO A 520 16.71 -4.71 -3.73
CA PRO A 520 15.62 -3.74 -3.79
C PRO A 520 14.33 -4.40 -4.28
N TYR A 521 13.18 -3.96 -3.79
CA TYR A 521 11.90 -4.57 -4.18
C TYR A 521 11.67 -4.34 -5.67
N THR A 522 11.73 -5.42 -6.44
CA THR A 522 11.80 -5.40 -7.90
C THR A 522 10.67 -6.25 -8.48
N PHE A 523 9.94 -5.69 -9.44
CA PHE A 523 8.84 -6.37 -10.13
C PHE A 523 8.81 -6.00 -11.62
N SER A 524 8.08 -6.77 -12.41
CA SER A 524 7.74 -6.42 -13.78
C SER A 524 6.26 -6.09 -13.96
N ARG A 525 5.98 -5.43 -15.10
CA ARG A 525 4.67 -5.39 -15.72
C ARG A 525 4.80 -5.81 -17.18
N THR A 526 3.87 -6.63 -17.66
CA THR A 526 3.79 -7.02 -19.06
C THR A 526 2.35 -6.94 -19.56
N TYR A 527 2.15 -6.38 -20.75
CA TYR A 527 0.87 -6.23 -21.43
C TYR A 527 1.02 -6.71 -22.87
N ALA A 528 0.09 -7.55 -23.32
CA ALA A 528 0.05 -8.09 -24.67
C ALA A 528 -1.41 -8.37 -25.04
N LYS A 529 -2.09 -7.38 -25.62
CA LYS A 529 -3.52 -7.43 -25.95
C LYS A 529 -3.82 -6.53 -27.15
N ASP A 530 -4.75 -6.92 -28.01
CA ASP A 530 -5.26 -6.12 -29.13
C ASP A 530 -4.17 -5.58 -30.09
N GLY A 531 -3.05 -6.31 -30.22
CA GLY A 531 -1.88 -5.93 -31.03
C GLY A 531 -0.89 -4.98 -30.34
N ILE A 532 -1.17 -4.56 -29.10
CA ILE A 532 -0.31 -3.70 -28.29
C ILE A 532 0.51 -4.59 -27.35
N GLU A 533 1.82 -4.61 -27.55
CA GLU A 533 2.78 -5.08 -26.55
C GLU A 533 3.40 -3.90 -25.80
N ASP A 534 3.53 -4.04 -24.48
CA ASP A 534 4.23 -3.11 -23.59
C ASP A 534 4.80 -3.86 -22.38
N LYS A 535 5.96 -3.43 -21.87
CA LYS A 535 6.67 -4.13 -20.80
C LYS A 535 7.70 -3.24 -20.09
N VAL A 536 7.75 -3.37 -18.76
CA VAL A 536 8.69 -2.64 -17.90
C VAL A 536 9.18 -3.49 -16.71
N VAL A 537 10.32 -3.11 -16.15
CA VAL A 537 10.81 -3.58 -14.84
C VAL A 537 10.99 -2.38 -13.93
N VAL A 538 10.58 -2.47 -12.67
CA VAL A 538 10.73 -1.39 -11.68
C VAL A 538 11.44 -1.91 -10.45
N ALA A 539 12.42 -1.17 -9.95
CA ALA A 539 13.08 -1.42 -8.67
C ALA A 539 12.85 -0.24 -7.70
N MET A 540 12.29 -0.53 -6.53
CA MET A 540 11.99 0.40 -5.45
C MET A 540 12.92 0.18 -4.25
N ASN A 541 13.21 1.24 -3.51
CA ASN A 541 14.20 1.27 -2.43
C ASN A 541 15.63 0.91 -2.89
N ALA A 542 15.95 1.18 -4.16
CA ALA A 542 17.29 1.06 -4.72
C ALA A 542 18.22 2.16 -4.17
N SER A 543 19.54 1.96 -4.21
CA SER A 543 20.50 2.99 -3.77
C SER A 543 21.88 2.82 -4.42
N GLY A 544 22.59 3.94 -4.61
CA GLY A 544 23.91 3.94 -5.25
C GLY A 544 23.90 3.30 -6.65
N SER A 545 24.97 2.57 -6.98
CA SER A 545 24.98 1.70 -8.16
C SER A 545 24.21 0.42 -7.84
N THR A 546 23.07 0.20 -8.51
CA THR A 546 22.18 -0.94 -8.32
C THR A 546 22.12 -1.77 -9.59
N THR A 547 22.46 -3.05 -9.49
CA THR A 547 22.26 -4.04 -10.57
C THR A 547 20.90 -4.71 -10.39
N VAL A 548 20.07 -4.66 -11.43
CA VAL A 548 18.69 -5.19 -11.44
C VAL A 548 18.63 -6.40 -12.35
N ASN A 549 18.00 -7.49 -11.90
CA ASN A 549 17.66 -8.62 -12.77
C ASN A 549 16.50 -8.23 -13.69
N VAL A 550 16.74 -8.30 -14.99
CA VAL A 550 15.77 -7.91 -16.04
C VAL A 550 15.48 -9.05 -17.02
N SER A 551 16.18 -10.18 -16.91
CA SER A 551 16.02 -11.37 -17.75
C SER A 551 14.59 -11.90 -17.93
N PRO A 552 13.61 -11.74 -16.99
CA PRO A 552 12.23 -12.17 -17.23
C PRO A 552 11.46 -11.29 -18.25
N VAL A 553 12.04 -10.18 -18.72
CA VAL A 553 11.35 -9.15 -19.54
C VAL A 553 12.20 -8.68 -20.72
N PHE A 554 13.51 -8.47 -20.49
CA PHE A 554 14.45 -7.94 -21.46
C PHE A 554 15.63 -8.94 -21.61
N PRO A 555 15.82 -9.56 -22.79
CA PRO A 555 16.94 -10.46 -23.03
C PRO A 555 18.28 -9.72 -23.15
N ASP A 556 19.39 -10.45 -23.02
CA ASP A 556 20.74 -9.90 -23.22
C ASP A 556 20.89 -9.23 -24.60
N GLY A 557 21.60 -8.11 -24.63
CA GLY A 557 21.72 -7.23 -25.79
C GLY A 557 20.57 -6.22 -25.97
N THR A 558 19.53 -6.22 -25.13
CA THR A 558 18.50 -5.17 -25.16
C THR A 558 19.07 -3.85 -24.65
N LEU A 559 18.76 -2.72 -25.31
CA LEU A 559 19.05 -1.38 -24.79
C LEU A 559 17.88 -0.89 -23.94
N VAL A 560 18.15 -0.59 -22.67
CA VAL A 560 17.17 -0.17 -21.66
C VAL A 560 17.56 1.16 -21.02
N ARG A 561 16.57 1.92 -20.55
CA ARG A 561 16.74 3.20 -19.87
C ARG A 561 16.03 3.18 -18.52
N ASP A 562 16.63 3.80 -17.52
CA ASP A 562 15.90 4.24 -16.33
C ASP A 562 15.21 5.57 -16.63
N ALA A 563 13.90 5.54 -16.86
CA ALA A 563 13.08 6.72 -17.11
C ALA A 563 13.14 7.76 -15.97
N TYR A 564 13.50 7.36 -14.74
CA TYR A 564 13.58 8.26 -13.61
C TYR A 564 14.83 9.15 -13.62
N THR A 565 15.97 8.65 -14.13
CA THR A 565 17.23 9.41 -14.22
C THR A 565 17.67 9.76 -15.64
N GLY A 566 17.14 9.08 -16.66
CA GLY A 566 17.59 9.17 -18.05
C GLY A 566 18.85 8.35 -18.35
N ASN A 567 19.38 7.59 -17.39
CA ASN A 567 20.55 6.74 -17.60
C ASN A 567 20.22 5.51 -18.45
N GLU A 568 21.10 5.14 -19.36
CA GLU A 568 20.93 3.99 -20.27
C GLU A 568 21.91 2.86 -19.93
N ALA A 569 21.49 1.63 -20.19
CA ALA A 569 22.29 0.41 -20.01
C ALA A 569 21.94 -0.63 -21.08
N VAL A 570 22.90 -1.48 -21.44
CA VAL A 570 22.64 -2.68 -22.25
C VAL A 570 22.56 -3.89 -21.33
N VAL A 571 21.53 -4.71 -21.51
CA VAL A 571 21.33 -5.92 -20.71
C VAL A 571 22.43 -6.94 -20.99
N SER A 572 23.07 -7.45 -19.93
CA SER A 572 24.12 -8.48 -20.03
C SER A 572 24.08 -9.40 -18.81
N GLY A 573 24.22 -10.72 -19.04
CA GLY A 573 24.12 -11.73 -17.99
C GLY A 573 22.74 -11.76 -17.31
N GLY A 574 21.69 -11.33 -18.01
CA GLY A 574 20.33 -11.16 -17.50
C GLY A 574 20.10 -9.90 -16.67
N THR A 575 21.07 -8.99 -16.60
CA THR A 575 21.06 -7.83 -15.69
C THR A 575 21.32 -6.50 -16.38
N ALA A 576 20.86 -5.41 -15.76
CA ALA A 576 21.22 -4.04 -16.12
C ALA A 576 21.58 -3.25 -14.85
N THR A 577 22.60 -2.39 -14.91
CA THR A 577 23.09 -1.62 -13.76
C THR A 577 22.86 -0.13 -13.97
N PHE A 578 22.21 0.52 -13.00
CA PHE A 578 21.91 1.95 -13.01
C PHE A 578 22.37 2.61 -11.71
N THR A 579 22.64 3.92 -11.76
CA THR A 579 22.71 4.72 -10.53
C THR A 579 21.30 5.09 -10.12
N ALA A 580 20.83 4.59 -8.97
CA ALA A 580 19.49 4.83 -8.47
C ALA A 580 19.21 6.33 -8.27
N GLY A 581 18.01 6.77 -8.64
CA GLY A 581 17.58 8.16 -8.40
C GLY A 581 17.51 8.50 -6.91
N ALA A 582 17.56 9.79 -6.57
CA ALA A 582 17.60 10.28 -5.18
C ALA A 582 16.43 9.82 -4.28
N ASN A 583 15.31 9.39 -4.87
CA ASN A 583 14.14 8.85 -4.18
C ASN A 583 14.10 7.30 -4.14
N GLY A 584 15.21 6.65 -4.47
CA GLY A 584 15.37 5.18 -4.41
C GLY A 584 14.57 4.41 -5.46
N LEU A 585 14.32 5.00 -6.62
CA LEU A 585 13.49 4.44 -7.68
C LEU A 585 14.28 4.30 -8.98
N ILE A 586 14.07 3.19 -9.69
CA ILE A 586 14.57 2.91 -11.05
C ILE A 586 13.40 2.36 -11.87
N LEU A 587 13.13 2.97 -13.03
CA LEU A 587 11.98 2.73 -13.90
C LEU A 587 12.46 2.25 -15.28
N ILE A 588 12.63 0.93 -15.44
CA ILE A 588 13.33 0.33 -16.58
C ILE A 588 12.37 0.06 -17.75
N GLU A 589 12.61 0.79 -18.84
CA GLU A 589 11.92 0.72 -20.14
C GLU A 589 12.91 0.32 -21.26
N GLN A 590 12.42 -0.20 -22.38
CA GLN A 590 13.22 -0.42 -23.59
C GLN A 590 13.08 0.76 -24.55
N ILE A 591 14.22 1.29 -25.04
CA ILE A 591 14.26 2.54 -25.82
C ILE A 591 14.68 2.37 -27.29
N GLY A 592 14.90 1.13 -27.74
CA GLY A 592 15.30 0.84 -29.13
C GLY A 592 15.86 -0.56 -29.32
N GLU A 593 16.63 -0.74 -30.39
CA GLU A 593 17.62 -1.81 -30.50
C GLU A 593 18.98 -1.31 -29.99
N SER A 594 19.78 -2.18 -29.37
CA SER A 594 21.18 -1.84 -29.07
C SER A 594 22.00 -1.67 -30.36
N PRO A 595 22.89 -0.66 -30.45
CA PRO A 595 23.83 -0.52 -31.55
C PRO A 595 25.02 -1.49 -31.42
N LEU A 596 25.31 -1.96 -30.21
CA LEU A 596 26.45 -2.84 -29.92
C LEU A 596 26.29 -4.24 -30.56
N PRO A 597 27.39 -5.00 -30.74
CA PRO A 597 27.33 -6.36 -31.23
C PRO A 597 26.44 -7.25 -30.36
N LEU A 598 25.62 -8.10 -30.97
CA LEU A 598 24.77 -9.06 -30.26
C LEU A 598 25.43 -10.44 -30.29
N LEU A 599 25.48 -11.12 -29.15
CA LEU A 599 26.20 -12.38 -28.95
C LEU A 599 25.25 -13.41 -28.34
N PHE A 600 25.11 -14.58 -28.97
CA PHE A 600 24.25 -15.65 -28.46
C PHE A 600 24.93 -17.02 -28.54
N ALA A 601 24.55 -17.93 -27.64
CA ALA A 601 24.86 -19.35 -27.74
C ALA A 601 23.56 -20.16 -27.73
N ASP A 602 23.49 -21.19 -28.55
CA ASP A 602 22.35 -22.10 -28.66
C ASP A 602 22.83 -23.56 -28.51
N PRO A 603 22.52 -24.27 -27.40
CA PRO A 603 21.75 -23.80 -26.25
C PRO A 603 22.51 -22.79 -25.38
N ALA A 604 21.76 -21.93 -24.67
CA ALA A 604 22.27 -20.80 -23.90
C ALA A 604 22.79 -21.18 -22.49
N GLY A 605 23.75 -22.10 -22.41
CA GLY A 605 24.22 -22.67 -21.14
C GLY A 605 23.31 -23.78 -20.60
N GLY A 606 23.39 -24.04 -19.30
CA GLY A 606 22.53 -24.99 -18.58
C GLY A 606 23.17 -26.36 -18.33
N ASN A 607 22.35 -27.34 -17.94
CA ASN A 607 22.80 -28.70 -17.72
C ASN A 607 22.71 -29.53 -19.01
N PHE A 608 23.66 -30.44 -19.23
CA PHE A 608 23.58 -31.45 -20.30
C PHE A 608 24.03 -32.82 -19.79
N LYS A 609 23.44 -33.89 -20.34
CA LYS A 609 23.63 -35.28 -19.88
C LYS A 609 24.28 -36.21 -20.90
N THR A 610 24.53 -35.70 -22.11
CA THR A 610 25.27 -36.41 -23.16
C THR A 610 26.78 -36.33 -22.94
N ASP A 611 27.54 -37.27 -23.51
CA ASP A 611 29.01 -37.22 -23.47
C ASP A 611 29.57 -35.94 -24.07
N THR A 612 28.91 -35.44 -25.12
CA THR A 612 29.20 -34.13 -25.74
C THR A 612 27.93 -33.33 -25.98
N LEU A 613 28.08 -32.00 -26.03
CA LEU A 613 27.05 -31.05 -26.43
C LEU A 613 27.60 -30.18 -27.56
N THR A 614 26.82 -29.97 -28.62
CA THR A 614 27.15 -28.96 -29.64
C THR A 614 26.47 -27.64 -29.29
N VAL A 615 27.24 -26.57 -29.22
CA VAL A 615 26.80 -25.22 -28.91
C VAL A 615 27.06 -24.33 -30.12
N LYS A 616 26.00 -23.74 -30.67
CA LYS A 616 26.05 -22.87 -31.83
C LYS A 616 26.20 -21.42 -31.39
N LEU A 617 27.36 -20.84 -31.66
CA LEU A 617 27.67 -19.43 -31.42
C LEU A 617 27.07 -18.56 -32.54
N GLN A 618 26.44 -17.46 -32.14
CA GLN A 618 25.86 -16.47 -33.05
C GLN A 618 26.44 -15.09 -32.75
N VAL A 619 26.58 -14.27 -33.80
CA VAL A 619 27.01 -12.87 -33.70
C VAL A 619 26.25 -12.03 -34.73
N ARG A 620 25.67 -10.91 -34.28
CA ARG A 620 24.96 -9.94 -35.14
C ARG A 620 25.46 -8.53 -34.84
N LYS A 621 25.29 -7.60 -35.79
CA LYS A 621 25.85 -6.24 -35.76
C LYS A 621 27.39 -6.15 -35.64
N ALA A 622 28.09 -7.27 -35.90
CA ALA A 622 29.53 -7.36 -36.13
C ALA A 622 29.84 -8.55 -37.05
N ASP A 623 30.91 -8.49 -37.84
CA ASP A 623 31.26 -9.55 -38.82
C ASP A 623 31.75 -10.85 -38.15
N SER A 624 32.30 -10.74 -36.94
CA SER A 624 32.88 -11.85 -36.18
C SER A 624 33.01 -11.51 -34.69
N GLY A 625 33.23 -12.54 -33.88
CA GLY A 625 33.62 -12.41 -32.49
C GLY A 625 34.78 -13.33 -32.12
N LYS A 626 35.05 -13.44 -30.83
CA LYS A 626 35.98 -14.39 -30.21
C LYS A 626 35.34 -15.06 -29.01
N TYR A 627 35.79 -16.28 -28.66
CA TYR A 627 35.31 -17.00 -27.50
C TYR A 627 36.40 -17.80 -26.76
N THR A 628 36.13 -18.10 -25.49
CA THR A 628 36.89 -18.96 -24.58
C THR A 628 35.93 -19.94 -23.91
N LEU A 629 36.40 -21.11 -23.45
CA LEU A 629 35.59 -22.14 -22.77
C LEU A 629 35.99 -22.35 -21.30
N ASP A 630 37.11 -21.77 -20.89
CA ASP A 630 37.75 -21.87 -19.57
C ASP A 630 37.41 -20.69 -18.65
N GLY A 631 36.53 -19.77 -19.09
CA GLY A 631 36.22 -18.53 -18.37
C GLY A 631 37.28 -17.42 -18.47
N ASN A 632 38.40 -17.62 -19.16
CA ASN A 632 39.40 -16.58 -19.39
C ASN A 632 38.88 -15.49 -20.36
N ASP A 633 39.61 -14.38 -20.47
CA ASP A 633 39.21 -13.22 -21.29
C ASP A 633 39.06 -13.59 -22.79
N PRO A 634 37.83 -13.53 -23.35
CA PRO A 634 37.59 -13.83 -24.76
C PRO A 634 38.26 -12.86 -25.74
N GLN A 635 38.81 -11.71 -25.31
CA GLN A 635 39.59 -10.83 -26.20
C GLN A 635 40.81 -11.54 -26.84
N GLN A 636 41.38 -12.54 -26.16
CA GLN A 636 42.46 -13.39 -26.70
C GLN A 636 41.98 -14.80 -27.09
N GLY A 637 40.67 -15.01 -27.13
CA GLY A 637 40.01 -16.27 -27.50
C GLY A 637 40.04 -16.62 -28.99
N ILE A 638 39.43 -17.76 -29.29
CA ILE A 638 39.27 -18.34 -30.63
C ILE A 638 38.25 -17.51 -31.42
N ALA A 639 38.58 -17.12 -32.66
CA ALA A 639 37.66 -16.36 -33.49
C ALA A 639 36.47 -17.21 -33.99
N PHE A 640 35.29 -16.61 -34.10
CA PHE A 640 34.08 -17.24 -34.62
C PHE A 640 33.23 -16.26 -35.46
N THR A 641 32.39 -16.80 -36.34
CA THR A 641 31.40 -16.06 -37.15
C THR A 641 29.98 -16.55 -36.84
N ASP A 642 28.95 -15.88 -37.35
CA ASP A 642 27.56 -16.27 -37.07
C ASP A 642 27.28 -17.73 -37.46
N GLY A 643 26.65 -18.48 -36.55
CA GLY A 643 26.37 -19.90 -36.71
C GLY A 643 27.54 -20.87 -36.52
N THR A 644 28.68 -20.44 -35.94
CA THR A 644 29.82 -21.33 -35.65
C THR A 644 29.48 -22.36 -34.58
N GLU A 645 29.64 -23.64 -34.88
CA GLU A 645 29.34 -24.74 -33.94
C GLU A 645 30.60 -25.17 -33.17
N VAL A 646 30.45 -25.32 -31.85
CA VAL A 646 31.52 -25.69 -30.90
C VAL A 646 31.07 -26.89 -30.08
N THR A 647 31.84 -27.98 -30.11
CA THR A 647 31.55 -29.17 -29.29
C THR A 647 32.22 -29.05 -27.92
N ILE A 648 31.47 -29.33 -26.85
CA ILE A 648 31.93 -29.36 -25.46
C ILE A 648 31.60 -30.70 -24.80
N GLY A 649 32.11 -30.95 -23.58
CA GLY A 649 31.70 -32.08 -22.73
C GLY A 649 32.56 -33.34 -22.76
N GLU A 650 33.32 -33.56 -23.84
CA GLU A 650 34.09 -34.80 -24.08
C GLU A 650 35.08 -35.13 -22.95
N ASN A 651 35.65 -34.11 -22.30
CA ASN A 651 36.64 -34.24 -21.22
C ASN A 651 36.11 -33.68 -19.88
N MET A 652 34.79 -33.68 -19.67
CA MET A 652 34.15 -33.26 -18.42
C MET A 652 33.64 -34.47 -17.64
N GLU A 653 33.85 -34.47 -16.33
CA GLU A 653 33.24 -35.37 -15.35
C GLU A 653 31.83 -34.90 -14.95
N PHE A 654 31.10 -35.70 -14.17
CA PHE A 654 29.76 -35.30 -13.71
C PHE A 654 29.83 -34.21 -12.63
N ASN A 655 29.05 -33.15 -12.85
CA ASN A 655 29.03 -31.86 -12.15
C ASN A 655 30.18 -30.89 -12.47
N ASP A 656 31.08 -31.22 -13.41
CA ASP A 656 32.03 -30.25 -13.96
C ASP A 656 31.29 -29.10 -14.65
N LYS A 657 31.89 -27.90 -14.57
CA LYS A 657 31.39 -26.67 -15.18
C LYS A 657 32.36 -26.11 -16.20
N LEU A 658 31.85 -25.86 -17.40
CA LEU A 658 32.54 -25.19 -18.49
C LEU A 658 31.96 -23.79 -18.65
N THR A 659 32.83 -22.78 -18.83
CA THR A 659 32.42 -21.36 -18.87
C THR A 659 32.75 -20.77 -20.24
N LEU A 660 31.77 -20.82 -21.13
CA LEU A 660 31.82 -20.13 -22.41
C LEU A 660 31.78 -18.62 -22.17
N ARG A 661 32.79 -17.88 -22.61
CA ARG A 661 32.74 -16.42 -22.71
C ARG A 661 32.94 -16.01 -24.15
N MET A 662 32.26 -14.93 -24.56
CA MET A 662 32.25 -14.41 -25.93
C MET A 662 32.51 -12.91 -25.94
N HIS A 663 33.07 -12.40 -27.03
CA HIS A 663 33.40 -10.99 -27.23
C HIS A 663 33.29 -10.61 -28.71
N ALA A 664 32.69 -9.46 -29.04
CA ALA A 664 32.71 -8.89 -30.38
C ALA A 664 32.80 -7.36 -30.33
N VAL A 665 33.20 -6.76 -31.45
CA VAL A 665 33.44 -5.31 -31.60
C VAL A 665 32.84 -4.84 -32.92
N ASN A 666 32.22 -3.67 -32.92
CA ASN A 666 31.84 -2.92 -34.11
C ASN A 666 32.27 -1.45 -33.99
N GLU A 667 31.74 -0.55 -34.81
CA GLU A 667 32.08 0.89 -34.74
C GLU A 667 31.47 1.61 -33.52
N ASP A 668 30.35 1.12 -32.99
CA ASP A 668 29.67 1.69 -31.81
C ASP A 668 30.27 1.22 -30.48
N GLY A 669 30.89 0.04 -30.43
CA GLY A 669 31.62 -0.41 -29.24
C GLY A 669 31.88 -1.91 -29.15
N VAL A 670 31.91 -2.40 -27.91
CA VAL A 670 32.30 -3.77 -27.54
C VAL A 670 31.18 -4.43 -26.75
N SER A 671 30.86 -5.67 -27.10
CA SER A 671 29.99 -6.54 -26.30
C SER A 671 30.75 -7.75 -25.79
N THR A 672 30.38 -8.22 -24.60
CA THR A 672 30.84 -9.49 -24.04
C THR A 672 29.67 -10.25 -23.43
N GLN A 673 29.71 -11.58 -23.50
CA GLN A 673 28.66 -12.47 -23.03
C GLN A 673 29.25 -13.69 -22.33
N GLN A 674 28.51 -14.32 -21.42
CA GLN A 674 28.94 -15.53 -20.70
C GLN A 674 27.81 -16.54 -20.57
N TYR A 675 28.14 -17.83 -20.72
CA TYR A 675 27.26 -18.97 -20.50
C TYR A 675 28.01 -20.04 -19.70
N ILE A 676 27.32 -20.70 -18.76
CA ILE A 676 27.88 -21.80 -17.96
C ILE A 676 27.15 -23.08 -18.35
N PHE A 677 27.92 -24.09 -18.72
CA PHE A 677 27.43 -25.44 -19.03
C PHE A 677 27.88 -26.40 -17.92
N THR A 678 26.97 -27.18 -17.36
CA THR A 678 27.29 -28.21 -16.36
C THR A 678 27.01 -29.59 -16.93
N LYS A 679 28.00 -30.48 -16.95
CA LYS A 679 27.73 -31.88 -17.33
C LYS A 679 27.07 -32.59 -16.15
N LYS A 680 26.03 -33.37 -16.40
CA LYS A 680 25.28 -34.13 -15.39
C LYS A 680 25.32 -35.61 -15.73
N ASP A 681 25.13 -36.45 -14.72
CA ASP A 681 25.02 -37.90 -14.90
C ASP A 681 23.75 -38.20 -15.74
N PRO A 682 23.85 -38.90 -16.89
CA PRO A 682 22.68 -39.31 -17.66
C PRO A 682 21.74 -40.25 -16.90
N ASN A 683 22.24 -40.93 -15.86
CA ASN A 683 21.47 -41.85 -15.02
C ASN A 683 20.80 -41.13 -13.83
N ALA A 684 21.08 -39.84 -13.61
CA ALA A 684 20.34 -39.02 -12.66
C ALA A 684 18.97 -38.63 -13.26
N GLY A 685 17.92 -39.30 -12.80
CA GLY A 685 16.52 -38.90 -13.00
C GLY A 685 15.95 -38.18 -11.78
N LEU A 686 14.74 -37.65 -11.91
CA LEU A 686 14.01 -36.92 -10.87
C LEU A 686 13.03 -37.85 -10.16
N SER A 687 13.27 -38.17 -8.89
CA SER A 687 12.47 -39.14 -8.11
C SER A 687 11.34 -38.46 -7.36
N VAL A 688 10.11 -38.79 -7.73
CA VAL A 688 8.89 -38.21 -7.15
C VAL A 688 8.20 -39.25 -6.27
N HIS A 689 8.04 -38.93 -4.98
CA HIS A 689 7.39 -39.78 -3.99
C HIS A 689 6.04 -39.17 -3.57
N PHE A 690 4.99 -40.01 -3.50
CA PHE A 690 3.62 -39.60 -3.22
C PHE A 690 2.98 -40.49 -2.14
N LYS A 691 2.47 -39.89 -1.06
CA LYS A 691 1.72 -40.58 -0.01
C LYS A 691 0.26 -40.70 -0.43
N LYS A 692 -0.18 -41.90 -0.81
CA LYS A 692 -1.50 -42.14 -1.39
C LYS A 692 -2.62 -41.81 -0.38
N PRO A 693 -3.54 -40.87 -0.68
CA PRO A 693 -4.71 -40.62 0.16
C PRO A 693 -5.55 -41.88 0.38
N ALA A 694 -6.21 -42.00 1.53
CA ALA A 694 -6.88 -43.23 1.93
C ALA A 694 -7.96 -43.71 0.92
N ASP A 695 -8.69 -42.78 0.30
CA ASP A 695 -9.76 -43.07 -0.67
C ASP A 695 -9.26 -43.31 -2.11
N TRP A 696 -8.05 -42.84 -2.44
CA TRP A 696 -7.46 -42.97 -3.78
C TRP A 696 -7.19 -44.42 -4.18
N GLY A 697 -7.37 -44.69 -5.47
CA GLY A 697 -6.88 -45.89 -6.13
C GLY A 697 -5.37 -45.86 -6.39
N THR A 698 -4.88 -46.61 -7.37
CA THR A 698 -3.45 -46.75 -7.65
C THR A 698 -2.90 -45.44 -8.24
N PRO A 699 -1.88 -44.80 -7.63
CA PRO A 699 -1.29 -43.58 -8.17
C PRO A 699 -0.58 -43.78 -9.52
N HIS A 700 -0.74 -42.81 -10.40
CA HIS A 700 -0.02 -42.64 -11.65
C HIS A 700 0.53 -41.21 -11.69
N LEU A 701 1.71 -41.01 -12.28
CA LEU A 701 2.38 -39.71 -12.40
C LEU A 701 2.23 -39.16 -13.82
N TYR A 702 1.49 -38.08 -14.00
CA TYR A 702 1.54 -37.28 -15.23
C TYR A 702 2.62 -36.20 -15.06
N PHE A 703 3.46 -36.00 -16.06
CA PHE A 703 4.55 -35.02 -16.03
C PHE A 703 4.73 -34.32 -17.37
N TYR A 704 5.08 -33.04 -17.32
CA TYR A 704 5.28 -32.16 -18.47
C TYR A 704 6.30 -31.05 -18.15
N GLU A 705 6.60 -30.16 -19.10
CA GLU A 705 7.60 -29.08 -18.94
C GLU A 705 9.00 -29.59 -18.51
N THR A 706 9.36 -30.80 -18.95
CA THR A 706 10.62 -31.46 -18.58
C THR A 706 11.85 -30.73 -19.13
N SER A 707 12.89 -30.59 -18.31
CA SER A 707 14.22 -30.12 -18.73
C SER A 707 15.35 -30.90 -18.04
N PRO A 708 16.32 -31.49 -18.77
CA PRO A 708 16.34 -31.67 -20.22
C PRO A 708 15.06 -32.34 -20.76
N LYS A 709 14.65 -31.97 -21.98
CA LYS A 709 13.35 -32.37 -22.54
C LYS A 709 13.33 -33.87 -22.86
N VAL A 710 12.37 -34.60 -22.28
CA VAL A 710 12.15 -36.02 -22.55
C VAL A 710 10.77 -36.28 -23.19
N ALA A 711 10.45 -37.54 -23.46
CA ALA A 711 9.13 -37.94 -23.91
C ALA A 711 8.12 -37.85 -22.73
N GLU A 712 7.15 -36.95 -22.87
CA GLU A 712 6.11 -36.71 -21.86
C GLU A 712 4.89 -37.61 -22.16
N PRO A 713 4.33 -38.30 -21.15
CA PRO A 713 3.19 -39.20 -21.34
C PRO A 713 1.91 -38.40 -21.65
N THR A 714 0.97 -38.96 -22.41
CA THR A 714 -0.38 -38.38 -22.46
C THR A 714 -1.11 -38.64 -21.13
N TRP A 715 -2.17 -37.87 -20.85
CA TRP A 715 -2.96 -38.05 -19.63
C TRP A 715 -3.52 -39.47 -19.43
N ALA A 716 -3.79 -40.18 -20.53
CA ALA A 716 -4.25 -41.57 -20.53
C ALA A 716 -3.11 -42.58 -20.31
N GLU A 717 -1.89 -42.22 -20.68
CA GLU A 717 -0.68 -43.08 -20.66
C GLU A 717 0.27 -42.76 -19.51
N ALA A 718 -0.10 -41.83 -18.62
CA ALA A 718 0.63 -41.48 -17.40
C ALA A 718 1.06 -42.74 -16.62
N PRO A 719 2.37 -42.97 -16.39
CA PRO A 719 2.87 -44.23 -15.83
C PRO A 719 2.41 -44.48 -14.39
N VAL A 720 2.22 -45.76 -14.07
CA VAL A 720 1.90 -46.26 -12.73
C VAL A 720 3.08 -46.00 -11.79
N MET A 721 2.83 -45.44 -10.61
CA MET A 721 3.86 -45.29 -9.56
C MET A 721 4.06 -46.63 -8.82
N THR A 722 5.31 -46.95 -8.50
CA THR A 722 5.69 -48.18 -7.79
C THR A 722 5.44 -48.01 -6.29
N ARG A 723 4.83 -48.99 -5.61
CA ARG A 723 4.58 -48.92 -4.16
C ARG A 723 5.88 -49.14 -3.36
N GLY A 724 6.18 -48.23 -2.44
CA GLY A 724 7.24 -48.35 -1.44
C GLY A 724 6.73 -48.83 -0.08
N THR A 725 7.34 -48.35 1.00
CA THR A 725 6.93 -48.63 2.39
C THR A 725 5.67 -47.84 2.78
N GLY A 726 4.80 -48.44 3.60
CA GLY A 726 3.55 -47.81 4.03
C GLY A 726 2.62 -47.49 2.87
N ASP A 727 2.14 -46.25 2.80
CA ASP A 727 1.29 -45.73 1.72
C ASP A 727 2.06 -44.86 0.71
N TRP A 728 3.40 -44.88 0.73
CA TRP A 728 4.22 -44.20 -0.26
C TRP A 728 4.27 -44.96 -1.59
N TYR A 729 4.25 -44.20 -2.67
CA TYR A 729 4.49 -44.64 -4.04
C TYR A 729 5.57 -43.76 -4.65
N SER A 730 6.40 -44.28 -5.55
CA SER A 730 7.47 -43.53 -6.22
C SER A 730 7.49 -43.74 -7.73
N TYR A 731 7.98 -42.75 -8.44
CA TYR A 731 8.34 -42.86 -9.85
C TYR A 731 9.52 -41.92 -10.13
N THR A 732 10.54 -42.43 -10.84
CA THR A 732 11.69 -41.64 -11.26
C THR A 732 11.53 -41.27 -12.74
N ILE A 733 11.61 -39.98 -13.04
CA ILE A 733 11.60 -39.48 -14.41
C ILE A 733 13.04 -39.48 -14.91
N ASP A 734 13.41 -40.49 -15.70
CA ASP A 734 14.77 -40.66 -16.20
C ASP A 734 15.25 -39.43 -17.02
N GLY A 735 16.50 -39.03 -16.80
CA GLY A 735 17.18 -38.01 -17.61
C GLY A 735 16.76 -36.55 -17.38
N VAL A 736 15.71 -36.23 -16.62
CA VAL A 736 15.32 -34.83 -16.33
C VAL A 736 16.02 -34.29 -15.07
N ASP A 737 16.18 -32.97 -14.98
CA ASP A 737 16.58 -32.25 -13.76
C ASP A 737 15.39 -31.50 -13.12
N ASN A 738 14.36 -31.21 -13.93
CA ASN A 738 13.11 -30.59 -13.49
C ASN A 738 11.93 -31.04 -14.36
N ALA A 739 10.74 -31.01 -13.77
CA ALA A 739 9.46 -31.33 -14.41
C ALA A 739 8.29 -30.71 -13.63
N THR A 740 7.19 -30.41 -14.31
CA THR A 740 5.90 -30.08 -13.69
C THR A 740 5.05 -31.35 -13.60
N VAL A 741 4.59 -31.73 -12.40
CA VAL A 741 3.94 -33.02 -12.14
C VAL A 741 2.51 -32.91 -11.61
N ILE A 742 1.68 -33.89 -11.96
CA ILE A 742 0.30 -34.06 -11.46
C ILE A 742 0.10 -35.53 -11.06
N PHE A 743 -0.34 -35.76 -9.84
CA PHE A 743 -0.72 -37.09 -9.36
C PHE A 743 -2.15 -37.39 -9.78
N ARG A 744 -2.43 -38.62 -10.22
CA ARG A 744 -3.81 -39.08 -10.50
C ARG A 744 -4.01 -40.56 -10.15
N ASP A 745 -5.26 -41.01 -10.03
CA ASP A 745 -5.60 -42.43 -9.81
C ASP A 745 -6.27 -43.11 -11.02
N ASP A 746 -6.46 -44.43 -10.94
CA ASP A 746 -7.16 -45.26 -11.92
C ASP A 746 -8.66 -44.95 -12.08
N LYS A 747 -9.21 -44.08 -11.21
CA LYS A 747 -10.63 -43.72 -11.13
C LYS A 747 -10.90 -42.26 -11.55
N GLY A 748 -9.87 -41.55 -12.01
CA GLY A 748 -9.97 -40.19 -12.53
C GLY A 748 -9.84 -39.09 -11.48
N ARG A 749 -9.45 -39.41 -10.24
CA ARG A 749 -9.05 -38.39 -9.26
C ARG A 749 -7.68 -37.81 -9.62
N GLN A 750 -7.43 -36.57 -9.22
CA GLN A 750 -6.16 -35.88 -9.45
C GLN A 750 -5.82 -34.90 -8.31
N ASN A 751 -4.53 -34.62 -8.16
CA ASN A 751 -3.97 -33.56 -7.32
C ASN A 751 -2.71 -33.01 -8.02
N PRO A 752 -2.64 -31.72 -8.41
CA PRO A 752 -3.62 -30.64 -8.19
C PRO A 752 -5.02 -30.89 -8.77
N GLY A 753 -5.99 -30.06 -8.34
CA GLY A 753 -7.38 -30.17 -8.79
C GLY A 753 -7.56 -29.87 -10.28
N GLN A 754 -8.71 -30.23 -10.85
CA GLN A 754 -8.97 -29.99 -12.27
C GLN A 754 -8.84 -28.49 -12.62
N ASN A 755 -8.12 -28.21 -13.71
CA ASN A 755 -7.76 -26.87 -14.20
C ASN A 755 -6.82 -26.08 -13.27
N GLN A 756 -6.18 -26.70 -12.28
CA GLN A 756 -5.03 -26.13 -11.57
C GLN A 756 -3.72 -26.47 -12.31
N PRO A 757 -2.68 -25.61 -12.26
CA PRO A 757 -1.35 -25.97 -12.74
C PRO A 757 -0.75 -27.12 -11.89
N GLY A 758 0.10 -27.95 -12.48
CA GLY A 758 0.84 -28.98 -11.77
C GLY A 758 1.91 -28.42 -10.82
N PHE A 759 2.51 -29.30 -10.02
CA PHE A 759 3.59 -28.95 -9.10
C PHE A 759 4.95 -28.91 -9.84
N PRO A 760 5.65 -27.77 -9.94
CA PRO A 760 7.01 -27.74 -10.47
C PRO A 760 7.99 -28.34 -9.47
N LEU A 761 8.91 -29.18 -9.96
CA LEU A 761 9.98 -29.82 -9.20
C LEU A 761 11.33 -29.57 -9.85
N THR A 762 12.37 -29.36 -9.02
CA THR A 762 13.77 -29.18 -9.45
C THR A 762 14.77 -30.04 -8.64
N ALA A 763 14.25 -30.98 -7.84
CA ALA A 763 14.97 -31.94 -7.02
C ALA A 763 14.02 -33.09 -6.64
N ASP A 764 14.58 -34.21 -6.17
CA ASP A 764 13.80 -35.33 -5.61
C ASP A 764 12.92 -34.84 -4.44
N GLY A 765 11.69 -35.35 -4.35
CA GLY A 765 10.69 -34.79 -3.44
C GLY A 765 9.62 -35.77 -2.99
N TRP A 766 9.21 -35.62 -1.73
CA TRP A 766 8.14 -36.38 -1.08
C TRP A 766 6.92 -35.49 -0.90
N TYR A 767 5.77 -35.95 -1.38
CA TYR A 767 4.50 -35.25 -1.27
C TYR A 767 3.46 -36.03 -0.48
N ASP A 768 2.96 -35.45 0.62
CA ASP A 768 1.88 -36.01 1.46
C ASP A 768 0.64 -35.09 1.55
N GLY A 769 0.63 -34.02 0.76
CA GLY A 769 -0.20 -32.83 0.96
C GLY A 769 0.66 -31.57 1.06
N ARG A 770 1.92 -31.73 1.49
CA ARG A 770 3.02 -30.75 1.38
C ARG A 770 4.24 -31.41 0.75
N TRP A 771 5.18 -30.61 0.24
CA TRP A 771 6.47 -31.09 -0.26
C TRP A 771 7.51 -31.16 0.88
N HIS A 772 8.36 -32.18 0.84
CA HIS A 772 9.48 -32.42 1.74
C HIS A 772 10.69 -32.92 0.93
N ASP A 773 11.90 -32.46 1.28
CA ASP A 773 13.15 -32.78 0.55
C ASP A 773 13.71 -34.19 0.88
N SER A 774 13.04 -34.92 1.77
CA SER A 774 13.35 -36.30 2.18
C SER A 774 12.09 -36.96 2.74
N ASN A 775 12.10 -38.27 2.97
CA ASN A 775 10.93 -39.01 3.47
C ASN A 775 10.51 -38.55 4.89
N PRO A 776 9.36 -37.86 5.06
CA PRO A 776 8.96 -37.32 6.36
C PRO A 776 8.50 -38.39 7.35
N ASP A 777 8.23 -39.63 6.91
CA ASP A 777 7.92 -40.75 7.81
C ASP A 777 9.16 -41.37 8.46
N GLY A 778 10.38 -40.95 8.07
CA GLY A 778 11.56 -40.96 8.94
C GLY A 778 12.01 -42.29 9.55
N GLN A 779 11.72 -43.45 8.94
CA GLN A 779 12.19 -44.75 9.44
C GLN A 779 12.88 -45.59 8.36
N GLY A 780 14.12 -45.97 8.66
CA GLY A 780 15.01 -46.77 7.81
C GLY A 780 16.26 -47.22 8.55
N ASP A 781 16.75 -46.43 9.50
CA ASP A 781 17.78 -46.85 10.44
C ASP A 781 17.19 -47.61 11.64
N THR A 782 17.86 -48.70 12.01
CA THR A 782 17.51 -49.63 13.09
C THR A 782 18.75 -50.13 13.84
N GLU A 783 19.93 -49.59 13.54
CA GLU A 783 21.15 -49.90 14.28
C GLU A 783 21.22 -48.99 15.52
N ALA A 784 21.90 -49.43 16.58
CA ALA A 784 22.02 -48.64 17.79
C ALA A 784 23.45 -48.09 17.90
N PRO A 785 23.63 -46.79 18.23
CA PRO A 785 24.94 -46.22 18.45
C PRO A 785 25.83 -47.04 19.38
N THR A 786 27.12 -47.03 19.10
CA THR A 786 28.13 -47.60 20.00
C THR A 786 28.07 -46.96 21.39
N ALA A 787 28.35 -47.73 22.44
CA ALA A 787 28.36 -47.19 23.81
C ALA A 787 29.42 -46.10 23.98
N PRO A 788 29.12 -44.97 24.68
CA PRO A 788 30.12 -43.94 24.97
C PRO A 788 31.26 -44.51 25.83
N THR A 789 32.51 -44.11 25.55
CA THR A 789 33.71 -44.63 26.24
C THR A 789 34.51 -43.52 26.91
N GLY A 790 35.44 -43.85 27.81
CA GLY A 790 36.35 -42.86 28.41
C GLY A 790 35.66 -41.81 29.30
N LEU A 791 34.52 -42.17 29.91
CA LEU A 791 33.82 -41.35 30.89
C LEU A 791 34.73 -41.05 32.09
N ARG A 792 34.91 -39.77 32.41
CA ARG A 792 35.77 -39.28 33.50
C ARG A 792 35.21 -37.99 34.09
N ALA A 793 35.54 -37.72 35.35
CA ALA A 793 35.36 -36.40 35.94
C ALA A 793 36.44 -35.45 35.41
N THR A 794 36.07 -34.19 35.16
CA THR A 794 36.97 -33.10 34.73
C THR A 794 37.11 -32.00 35.78
N ALA A 795 36.09 -31.83 36.63
CA ALA A 795 36.13 -31.01 37.83
C ALA A 795 35.14 -31.57 38.87
N VAL A 796 35.44 -31.36 40.15
CA VAL A 796 34.58 -31.74 41.28
C VAL A 796 34.62 -30.58 42.28
N THR A 797 33.51 -30.31 42.95
CA THR A 797 33.43 -29.38 44.08
C THR A 797 32.59 -30.01 45.20
N ASP A 798 32.27 -29.26 46.25
CA ASP A 798 31.33 -29.72 47.28
C ASP A 798 29.87 -29.81 46.79
N ARG A 799 29.54 -29.22 45.63
CA ARG A 799 28.16 -29.17 45.09
C ARG A 799 28.00 -29.55 43.61
N THR A 800 29.09 -29.85 42.90
CA THR A 800 29.06 -30.14 41.44
C THR A 800 30.04 -31.23 41.03
N VAL A 801 29.72 -31.94 39.95
CA VAL A 801 30.64 -32.86 39.24
C VAL A 801 30.53 -32.59 37.74
N SER A 802 31.64 -32.18 37.13
CA SER A 802 31.75 -32.06 35.66
C SER A 802 32.31 -33.35 35.08
N LEU A 803 31.68 -33.82 34.01
CA LEU A 803 31.95 -35.09 33.31
C LEU A 803 32.37 -34.82 31.87
N ALA A 804 33.21 -35.70 31.32
CA ALA A 804 33.52 -35.77 29.90
C ALA A 804 33.69 -37.22 29.45
N TRP A 805 33.34 -37.52 28.20
CA TRP A 805 33.53 -38.83 27.56
C TRP A 805 34.08 -38.68 26.13
N THR A 806 34.41 -39.81 25.51
CA THR A 806 34.71 -39.93 24.08
C THR A 806 33.41 -40.11 23.31
N ALA A 807 33.27 -39.45 22.17
CA ALA A 807 32.09 -39.56 21.32
C ALA A 807 31.81 -41.02 20.92
N ALA A 808 30.53 -41.35 20.87
CA ALA A 808 30.05 -42.58 20.24
C ALA A 808 30.06 -42.41 18.71
N THR A 809 30.25 -43.53 18.00
CA THR A 809 30.02 -43.64 16.56
C THR A 809 28.73 -44.40 16.28
N ASP A 810 28.17 -44.14 15.10
CA ASP A 810 26.91 -44.70 14.61
C ASP A 810 26.96 -44.80 13.06
N ASN A 811 26.02 -45.52 12.44
CA ASN A 811 25.98 -45.69 10.98
C ASN A 811 25.41 -44.47 10.22
N VAL A 812 24.56 -43.65 10.87
CA VAL A 812 23.94 -42.45 10.33
C VAL A 812 24.35 -41.22 11.14
N GLY A 813 24.27 -41.28 12.47
CA GLY A 813 24.75 -40.21 13.35
C GLY A 813 24.16 -40.23 14.76
N VAL A 814 25.02 -40.03 15.76
CA VAL A 814 24.60 -39.84 17.15
C VAL A 814 24.00 -38.46 17.33
N ALA A 815 22.72 -38.41 17.72
CA ALA A 815 21.98 -37.16 17.94
C ALA A 815 22.17 -36.61 19.35
N ALA A 816 22.23 -37.47 20.38
CA ALA A 816 22.38 -37.00 21.76
C ALA A 816 22.99 -38.07 22.69
N TYR A 817 23.36 -37.63 23.89
CA TYR A 817 23.79 -38.45 25.01
C TYR A 817 22.83 -38.28 26.20
N ASP A 818 22.45 -39.39 26.82
CA ASP A 818 21.62 -39.49 28.02
C ASP A 818 22.49 -39.82 29.24
N ILE A 819 22.45 -38.97 30.27
CA ILE A 819 23.32 -39.07 31.46
C ILE A 819 22.52 -39.61 32.64
N PHE A 820 23.05 -40.64 33.29
CA PHE A 820 22.43 -41.34 34.41
C PHE A 820 23.27 -41.18 35.67
N ARG A 821 22.60 -41.00 36.82
CA ARG A 821 23.17 -41.03 38.17
C ARG A 821 22.55 -42.21 38.91
N GLY A 822 23.35 -43.24 39.19
CA GLY A 822 22.83 -44.57 39.52
C GLY A 822 21.97 -45.12 38.36
N THR A 823 20.68 -45.28 38.61
CA THR A 823 19.68 -45.70 37.61
C THR A 823 18.76 -44.58 37.11
N GLU A 824 18.85 -43.38 37.68
CA GLU A 824 18.03 -42.21 37.32
C GLU A 824 18.67 -41.43 36.18
N LYS A 825 17.92 -41.12 35.10
CA LYS A 825 18.39 -40.19 34.06
C LYS A 825 18.29 -38.77 34.60
N ILE A 826 19.43 -38.09 34.76
CA ILE A 826 19.51 -36.73 35.31
C ILE A 826 19.51 -35.63 34.23
N GLY A 827 19.83 -35.98 32.99
CA GLY A 827 19.89 -35.01 31.89
C GLY A 827 20.23 -35.65 30.54
N SER A 828 20.30 -34.81 29.52
CA SER A 828 20.80 -35.17 28.18
C SER A 828 21.50 -33.98 27.53
N THR A 829 22.43 -34.22 26.62
CA THR A 829 23.21 -33.19 25.90
C THR A 829 23.71 -33.74 24.56
N GLU A 830 23.91 -32.88 23.57
CA GLU A 830 24.53 -33.22 22.28
C GLU A 830 26.07 -33.26 22.38
N ALA A 831 26.64 -32.49 23.32
CA ALA A 831 28.08 -32.43 23.57
C ALA A 831 28.58 -33.60 24.41
N THR A 832 29.85 -33.99 24.27
CA THR A 832 30.48 -35.07 25.05
C THR A 832 30.92 -34.65 26.46
N VAL A 833 30.24 -33.67 27.05
CA VAL A 833 30.49 -33.09 28.38
C VAL A 833 29.17 -32.72 29.07
N TYR A 834 29.10 -32.89 30.39
CA TYR A 834 27.93 -32.55 31.20
C TYR A 834 28.36 -32.19 32.63
N THR A 835 27.68 -31.24 33.29
CA THR A 835 27.94 -30.91 34.69
C THR A 835 26.69 -31.16 35.53
N ASP A 836 26.79 -32.09 36.47
CA ASP A 836 25.78 -32.29 37.50
C ASP A 836 25.99 -31.28 38.64
N THR A 837 24.89 -30.82 39.25
CA THR A 837 24.86 -29.66 40.14
C THR A 837 23.89 -29.86 41.32
N ALA A 838 23.93 -28.94 42.28
CA ALA A 838 23.15 -28.99 43.52
C ALA A 838 23.37 -30.28 44.35
N LEU A 839 24.53 -30.92 44.19
CA LEU A 839 24.92 -32.12 44.93
C LEU A 839 25.09 -31.83 46.43
N SER A 840 25.14 -32.90 47.23
CA SER A 840 25.57 -32.86 48.62
C SER A 840 27.10 -32.96 48.71
N PRO A 841 27.75 -32.23 49.63
CA PRO A 841 29.17 -32.43 49.97
C PRO A 841 29.49 -33.84 50.46
N GLU A 842 30.75 -34.25 50.36
CA GLU A 842 31.31 -35.54 50.85
C GLU A 842 30.50 -36.79 50.44
N THR A 843 29.80 -36.73 49.30
CA THR A 843 28.84 -37.75 48.86
C THR A 843 29.32 -38.41 47.57
N ALA A 844 29.35 -39.75 47.57
CA ALA A 844 29.70 -40.54 46.39
C ALA A 844 28.52 -40.68 45.43
N TYR A 845 28.76 -40.39 44.15
CA TYR A 845 27.79 -40.50 43.06
C TYR A 845 28.37 -41.35 41.92
N VAL A 846 27.59 -42.30 41.41
CA VAL A 846 27.97 -43.15 40.28
C VAL A 846 27.26 -42.66 39.02
N TYR A 847 28.02 -42.39 37.97
CA TYR A 847 27.52 -41.89 36.68
C TYR A 847 27.71 -42.92 35.56
N SER A 848 26.78 -42.95 34.60
CA SER A 848 26.99 -43.61 33.30
C SER A 848 26.29 -42.84 32.18
N VAL A 849 26.71 -43.05 30.93
CA VAL A 849 26.17 -42.32 29.76
C VAL A 849 25.76 -43.31 28.67
N LYS A 850 24.66 -43.00 27.97
CA LYS A 850 24.25 -43.69 26.73
C LYS A 850 24.18 -42.70 25.58
N SER A 851 24.44 -43.14 24.36
CA SER A 851 24.18 -42.41 23.12
C SER A 851 22.84 -42.82 22.52
N ARG A 852 22.26 -41.94 21.71
CA ARG A 852 21.07 -42.19 20.91
C ARG A 852 21.17 -41.47 19.56
N ASP A 853 20.62 -42.07 18.53
CA ASP A 853 20.50 -41.50 17.18
C ASP A 853 19.19 -40.68 17.04
N ALA A 854 18.91 -40.24 15.81
CA ALA A 854 17.72 -39.49 15.44
C ALA A 854 16.47 -40.38 15.19
N ALA A 855 16.64 -41.67 14.86
CA ALA A 855 15.56 -42.63 14.68
C ALA A 855 14.99 -43.12 16.03
N GLY A 856 15.77 -42.99 17.10
CA GLY A 856 15.41 -43.32 18.48
C GLY A 856 16.04 -44.60 19.04
N ASN A 857 17.01 -45.22 18.35
CA ASN A 857 17.74 -46.35 18.94
C ASN A 857 18.71 -45.83 20.01
N VAL A 858 19.06 -46.70 20.97
CA VAL A 858 19.79 -46.29 22.20
C VAL A 858 20.89 -47.31 22.51
N SER A 859 22.08 -46.82 22.80
CA SER A 859 23.27 -47.62 23.08
C SER A 859 23.17 -48.44 24.38
N ALA A 860 24.10 -49.39 24.53
CA ALA A 860 24.51 -49.85 25.86
C ALA A 860 25.12 -48.68 26.67
N SER A 861 25.07 -48.76 28.01
CA SER A 861 25.75 -47.76 28.86
C SER A 861 27.27 -47.83 28.68
N SER A 862 27.93 -46.69 28.88
CA SER A 862 29.33 -46.62 29.24
C SER A 862 29.64 -47.45 30.49
N ASP A 863 30.92 -47.73 30.72
CA ASP A 863 31.39 -48.12 32.05
C ASP A 863 30.96 -47.06 33.10
N PRO A 864 30.62 -47.47 34.33
CA PRO A 864 30.22 -46.56 35.40
C PRO A 864 31.43 -45.85 36.02
N LEU A 865 31.26 -44.57 36.35
CA LEU A 865 32.25 -43.73 37.01
C LEU A 865 31.74 -43.31 38.39
N GLU A 866 32.44 -43.70 39.47
CA GLU A 866 32.16 -43.22 40.82
C GLU A 866 32.99 -41.95 41.13
N VAL A 867 32.34 -40.92 41.67
CA VAL A 867 32.92 -39.62 42.00
C VAL A 867 32.37 -39.12 43.34
N THR A 868 33.24 -38.74 44.27
CA THR A 868 32.85 -38.17 45.57
C THR A 868 33.05 -36.67 45.58
N THR A 869 32.03 -35.90 45.96
CA THR A 869 32.09 -34.44 46.12
C THR A 869 33.01 -34.01 47.27
N GLU A 870 33.52 -32.79 47.20
CA GLU A 870 34.45 -32.24 48.20
C GLU A 870 33.76 -31.86 49.53
N PRO A 871 34.53 -31.56 50.61
CA PRO A 871 33.98 -31.07 51.87
C PRO A 871 33.29 -29.70 51.75
N ALA A 872 32.21 -29.53 52.52
CA ALA A 872 31.33 -28.36 52.46
C ALA A 872 32.09 -27.03 52.63
N GLY A 873 31.94 -26.11 51.68
CA GLY A 873 32.57 -24.78 51.71
C GLY A 873 33.97 -24.69 51.09
N THR A 874 34.36 -25.65 50.23
CA THR A 874 35.59 -25.59 49.43
C THR A 874 35.43 -24.84 48.09
N GLY A 875 34.20 -24.71 47.57
CA GLY A 875 33.93 -23.96 46.34
C GLY A 875 34.14 -22.44 46.50
N GLY A 876 35.11 -21.89 45.76
CA GLY A 876 35.39 -20.45 45.73
C GLY A 876 34.30 -19.63 45.02
N ASN A 877 34.23 -18.34 45.34
CA ASN A 877 33.39 -17.39 44.60
C ASN A 877 33.88 -17.27 43.16
N GLN A 878 32.98 -17.46 42.19
CA GLN A 878 33.33 -17.37 40.77
C GLN A 878 32.65 -16.19 40.07
N VAL A 879 33.35 -15.63 39.08
CA VAL A 879 32.88 -14.57 38.19
C VAL A 879 33.02 -15.05 36.75
N THR A 880 31.92 -15.17 36.03
CA THR A 880 31.91 -15.49 34.60
C THR A 880 31.60 -14.24 33.78
N VAL A 881 32.46 -13.91 32.82
CA VAL A 881 32.32 -12.73 31.96
C VAL A 881 32.24 -13.15 30.50
N TYR A 882 31.19 -12.71 29.81
CA TYR A 882 31.03 -12.78 28.36
C TYR A 882 31.33 -11.43 27.71
N TYR A 883 31.95 -11.41 26.53
CA TYR A 883 32.45 -10.20 25.87
C TYR A 883 32.13 -10.22 24.36
N LYS A 884 31.46 -9.16 23.85
CA LYS A 884 30.88 -9.10 22.49
C LYS A 884 31.52 -8.10 21.50
N HIS A 885 32.73 -7.59 21.74
CA HIS A 885 33.22 -6.43 20.96
C HIS A 885 34.60 -6.57 20.31
N GLY A 886 34.62 -6.52 18.96
CA GLY A 886 35.72 -6.01 18.14
C GLY A 886 37.00 -6.84 18.00
N PHE A 887 37.44 -7.56 19.03
CA PHE A 887 38.67 -8.35 18.99
C PHE A 887 38.40 -9.82 18.64
N SER A 888 39.04 -10.32 17.59
CA SER A 888 38.96 -11.73 17.15
C SER A 888 39.63 -12.72 18.12
N THR A 889 40.39 -12.22 19.09
CA THR A 889 40.87 -12.96 20.27
C THR A 889 41.06 -11.94 21.41
N PRO A 890 40.06 -11.76 22.28
CA PRO A 890 40.16 -10.87 23.42
C PRO A 890 40.91 -11.53 24.59
N TYR A 891 41.59 -10.71 25.38
CA TYR A 891 42.22 -11.07 26.64
C TYR A 891 41.58 -10.24 27.76
N MET A 892 41.25 -10.85 28.90
CA MET A 892 40.83 -10.14 30.10
C MET A 892 42.00 -10.06 31.08
N HIS A 893 42.48 -8.86 31.35
CA HIS A 893 43.47 -8.56 32.38
C HIS A 893 42.71 -8.20 33.65
N TYR A 894 42.90 -8.93 34.75
CA TYR A 894 42.04 -8.85 35.92
C TYR A 894 42.77 -9.03 37.26
N ARG A 895 42.04 -8.74 38.33
CA ARG A 895 42.32 -9.20 39.71
C ARG A 895 41.02 -9.41 40.50
N PRO A 896 41.02 -10.26 41.54
CA PRO A 896 40.08 -10.12 42.66
C PRO A 896 40.23 -8.72 43.30
N GLU A 897 39.16 -8.14 43.87
CA GLU A 897 39.27 -6.89 44.63
C GLU A 897 40.35 -6.99 45.73
N GLY A 898 41.27 -6.01 45.76
CA GLY A 898 42.40 -5.98 46.69
C GLY A 898 43.54 -6.97 46.38
N GLY A 899 43.41 -7.80 45.35
CA GLY A 899 44.43 -8.76 44.93
C GLY A 899 45.48 -8.21 43.94
N GLU A 900 46.36 -9.11 43.51
CA GLU A 900 47.34 -8.87 42.46
C GLU A 900 46.74 -9.00 41.05
N TRP A 901 47.26 -8.23 40.10
CA TRP A 901 46.86 -8.30 38.70
C TRP A 901 47.50 -9.48 37.96
N THR A 902 46.74 -10.10 37.05
CA THR A 902 47.30 -10.98 36.00
C THR A 902 48.43 -10.29 35.24
N ALA A 903 49.36 -11.03 34.64
CA ALA A 903 50.35 -10.44 33.75
C ALA A 903 49.69 -9.76 32.52
N VAL A 904 50.27 -8.67 32.02
CA VAL A 904 49.93 -8.08 30.70
C VAL A 904 50.29 -9.10 29.60
N PRO A 905 49.43 -9.36 28.59
CA PRO A 905 48.23 -8.62 28.17
C PRO A 905 46.90 -9.08 28.81
N GLY A 906 46.93 -9.94 29.83
CA GLY A 906 45.77 -10.57 30.45
C GLY A 906 45.68 -12.07 30.14
N VAL A 907 44.60 -12.71 30.60
CA VAL A 907 44.28 -14.11 30.29
C VAL A 907 43.40 -14.15 29.03
N ARG A 908 43.71 -15.03 28.08
CA ARG A 908 42.92 -15.20 26.85
C ARG A 908 41.49 -15.64 27.20
N MET A 909 40.49 -15.03 26.58
CA MET A 909 39.11 -15.50 26.64
C MET A 909 38.86 -16.45 25.47
N GLU A 910 38.20 -17.57 25.72
CA GLU A 910 37.87 -18.55 24.68
C GLU A 910 36.52 -18.21 24.01
N SER A 911 36.23 -18.80 22.86
CA SER A 911 34.89 -18.71 22.25
C SER A 911 33.84 -19.29 23.20
N SER A 912 32.73 -18.58 23.38
CA SER A 912 31.63 -19.05 24.25
C SER A 912 30.63 -19.94 23.51
N GLU A 913 29.75 -20.58 24.28
CA GLU A 913 28.57 -21.28 23.75
C GLU A 913 27.58 -20.35 23.01
N VAL A 914 27.68 -19.02 23.19
CA VAL A 914 26.88 -18.04 22.46
C VAL A 914 27.69 -17.48 21.28
N ALA A 915 27.14 -17.65 20.07
CA ALA A 915 27.75 -17.15 18.84
C ALA A 915 28.03 -15.63 18.92
N GLY A 916 29.27 -15.25 18.57
CA GLY A 916 29.72 -13.84 18.61
C GLY A 916 30.14 -13.31 19.99
N TYR A 917 30.26 -14.17 21.01
CA TYR A 917 30.84 -13.82 22.31
C TYR A 917 32.05 -14.69 22.66
N SER A 918 33.03 -14.09 23.33
CA SER A 918 34.07 -14.82 24.08
C SER A 918 33.73 -14.87 25.57
N LYS A 919 34.19 -15.89 26.29
CA LYS A 919 33.90 -16.16 27.70
C LYS A 919 35.16 -16.46 28.50
N LEU A 920 35.19 -16.02 29.75
CA LEU A 920 36.14 -16.48 30.75
C LEU A 920 35.47 -16.54 32.14
N THR A 921 35.67 -17.64 32.84
CA THR A 921 35.28 -17.81 34.25
C THR A 921 36.53 -17.72 35.13
N VAL A 922 36.45 -16.91 36.18
CA VAL A 922 37.54 -16.64 37.12
C VAL A 922 37.09 -17.00 38.52
N ASP A 923 37.86 -17.84 39.22
CA ASP A 923 37.74 -18.02 40.66
C ASP A 923 38.42 -16.82 41.37
N ILE A 924 37.68 -16.16 42.26
CA ILE A 924 38.15 -15.01 43.06
C ILE A 924 38.26 -15.36 44.56
N GLY A 925 38.18 -16.65 44.91
CA GLY A 925 38.34 -17.16 46.27
C GLY A 925 37.25 -16.67 47.20
N THR A 926 37.61 -15.84 48.18
CA THR A 926 36.66 -15.22 49.12
C THR A 926 36.27 -13.79 48.76
N ALA A 927 36.88 -13.20 47.73
CA ALA A 927 36.56 -11.84 47.28
C ALA A 927 35.13 -11.77 46.72
N GLN A 928 34.52 -10.57 46.78
CA GLN A 928 33.12 -10.37 46.39
C GLN A 928 32.95 -9.75 44.99
N ARG A 929 34.05 -9.27 44.38
CA ARG A 929 34.07 -8.78 43.00
C ARG A 929 35.43 -8.98 42.34
N LEU A 930 35.39 -9.01 41.00
CA LEU A 930 36.53 -8.93 40.10
C LEU A 930 36.69 -7.48 39.59
N GLU A 931 37.93 -7.02 39.44
CA GLU A 931 38.29 -5.80 38.71
C GLU A 931 39.01 -6.20 37.42
N ALA A 932 38.64 -5.64 36.26
CA ALA A 932 39.19 -6.07 34.98
C ALA A 932 39.24 -4.98 33.90
N CYS A 933 40.07 -5.20 32.88
CA CYS A 933 40.03 -4.51 31.58
C CYS A 933 40.36 -5.51 30.46
N PHE A 934 40.03 -5.16 29.22
CA PHE A 934 40.20 -6.06 28.08
C PHE A 934 41.30 -5.58 27.13
N SER A 935 41.99 -6.50 26.45
CA SER A 935 43.00 -6.17 25.44
C SER A 935 42.90 -7.08 24.22
N ASN A 936 43.53 -6.65 23.12
CA ASN A 936 43.66 -7.42 21.88
C ASN A 936 44.92 -8.32 21.83
N GLY A 937 45.59 -8.53 22.97
CA GLY A 937 46.86 -9.27 23.05
C GLY A 937 48.09 -8.55 22.48
N SER A 938 47.92 -7.46 21.72
CA SER A 938 48.98 -6.74 20.98
C SER A 938 49.08 -5.25 21.33
N GLY A 939 48.50 -4.83 22.45
CA GLY A 939 48.70 -3.50 23.05
C GLY A 939 47.55 -2.50 22.88
N GLN A 940 46.45 -2.87 22.22
CA GLN A 940 45.20 -2.09 22.29
C GLN A 940 44.35 -2.56 23.47
N TRP A 941 43.67 -1.62 24.12
CA TRP A 941 42.93 -1.85 25.37
C TRP A 941 41.51 -1.27 25.30
N ASP A 942 40.54 -2.03 25.81
CA ASP A 942 39.20 -1.57 26.18
C ASP A 942 39.12 -1.47 27.71
N SER A 943 39.07 -0.22 28.20
CA SER A 943 39.13 0.14 29.61
C SER A 943 38.25 1.36 29.91
N ASN A 944 36.93 1.30 29.69
CA ASN A 944 35.91 2.23 30.24
C ASN A 944 36.31 3.73 30.35
N ASN A 945 36.83 4.30 29.27
CA ASN A 945 37.46 5.64 29.25
C ASN A 945 38.53 5.84 30.36
N GLN A 946 39.58 5.01 30.29
CA GLN A 946 40.73 4.95 31.21
C GLN A 946 40.37 4.49 32.64
N ARG A 947 39.39 3.59 32.79
CA ARG A 947 38.96 3.00 34.08
C ARG A 947 38.73 1.50 33.95
N ASN A 948 38.75 0.81 35.08
CA ASN A 948 38.48 -0.63 35.13
C ASN A 948 36.97 -0.91 35.14
N TYR A 949 36.61 -2.08 34.63
CA TYR A 949 35.32 -2.73 34.81
C TYR A 949 35.29 -3.47 36.15
N PHE A 950 34.08 -3.64 36.70
CA PHE A 950 33.83 -4.32 37.97
C PHE A 950 32.69 -5.31 37.79
N PHE A 951 32.88 -6.53 38.32
CA PHE A 951 31.92 -7.64 38.18
C PHE A 951 31.75 -8.33 39.54
N GLY A 952 30.53 -8.46 40.06
CA GLY A 952 30.27 -9.20 41.31
C GLY A 952 30.41 -10.72 41.13
N VAL A 953 30.33 -11.48 42.22
CA VAL A 953 30.13 -12.94 42.16
C VAL A 953 28.92 -13.26 41.27
N GLY A 954 29.03 -14.22 40.35
CA GLY A 954 27.98 -14.58 39.40
C GLY A 954 28.40 -14.49 37.93
N THR A 955 27.43 -14.29 37.04
CA THR A 955 27.65 -14.25 35.58
C THR A 955 27.26 -12.89 35.00
N TRP A 956 28.05 -12.38 34.07
CA TRP A 956 27.93 -11.04 33.51
C TRP A 956 28.20 -11.01 32.00
N THR A 957 27.56 -10.07 31.32
CA THR A 957 27.66 -9.86 29.87
C THR A 957 28.06 -8.43 29.53
N TYR A 958 29.25 -8.26 28.94
CA TYR A 958 29.67 -7.03 28.27
C TYR A 958 29.15 -7.02 26.82
N SER A 959 28.12 -6.20 26.58
CA SER A 959 27.41 -6.11 25.30
C SER A 959 28.06 -5.16 24.30
N ALA A 960 27.71 -5.27 23.00
CA ALA A 960 28.33 -4.53 21.90
C ALA A 960 28.22 -2.98 21.97
N ASN A 961 27.45 -2.44 22.92
CA ASN A 961 27.33 -1.00 23.22
C ASN A 961 28.14 -0.56 24.46
N GLY A 962 29.06 -1.41 24.95
CA GLY A 962 29.92 -1.12 26.11
C GLY A 962 29.26 -1.25 27.47
N LYS A 963 28.03 -1.78 27.56
CA LYS A 963 27.33 -1.98 28.84
C LYS A 963 27.62 -3.36 29.43
N ILE A 964 27.83 -3.39 30.75
CA ILE A 964 27.78 -4.61 31.56
C ILE A 964 26.34 -4.83 31.99
N ASN A 965 25.83 -6.04 31.78
CA ASN A 965 24.53 -6.50 32.26
C ASN A 965 24.76 -7.80 33.08
N GLU A 966 23.90 -8.06 34.05
CA GLU A 966 23.92 -9.31 34.81
C GLU A 966 23.32 -10.46 33.97
N GLY A 967 23.80 -11.69 34.21
CA GLY A 967 23.42 -12.88 33.46
C GLY A 967 24.35 -13.22 32.28
N ALA A 968 24.19 -14.44 31.77
CA ALA A 968 24.79 -14.86 30.50
C ALA A 968 24.04 -14.20 29.33
N PRO A 969 24.66 -14.09 28.14
CA PRO A 969 23.94 -13.63 26.96
C PRO A 969 22.90 -14.67 26.60
N ASN A 970 21.65 -14.24 26.42
CA ASN A 970 20.58 -15.13 26.00
C ASN A 970 20.45 -15.12 24.46
N PRO A 971 20.89 -16.17 23.72
CA PRO A 971 20.59 -16.31 22.30
C PRO A 971 19.11 -16.59 22.05
N SER A 972 18.43 -17.19 23.04
CA SER A 972 16.99 -17.47 23.05
C SER A 972 16.21 -16.34 23.71
N ALA A 973 16.59 -15.09 23.41
CA ALA A 973 15.70 -13.96 23.60
C ALA A 973 14.63 -14.04 22.51
N GLY A 974 13.58 -14.82 22.78
CA GLY A 974 12.33 -14.68 22.05
C GLY A 974 11.89 -13.22 22.12
N ASN A 975 11.34 -12.71 21.02
CA ASN A 975 10.70 -11.43 20.98
C ASN A 975 9.60 -11.41 22.05
N GLN A 976 9.52 -10.33 22.83
CA GLN A 976 8.54 -10.21 23.91
C GLN A 976 7.66 -8.98 23.69
N VAL A 977 6.39 -9.16 24.04
CA VAL A 977 5.36 -8.13 23.98
C VAL A 977 4.75 -7.97 25.36
N THR A 978 4.91 -6.79 25.95
CA THR A 978 4.27 -6.42 27.23
C THR A 978 3.11 -5.47 26.96
N VAL A 979 1.89 -5.87 27.32
CA VAL A 979 0.67 -5.08 27.15
C VAL A 979 0.14 -4.63 28.50
N TYR A 980 -0.01 -3.32 28.69
CA TYR A 980 -0.77 -2.71 29.78
C TYR A 980 -2.18 -2.37 29.28
N TYR A 981 -3.22 -2.94 29.88
CA TYR A 981 -4.62 -2.72 29.52
C TYR A 981 -5.30 -1.83 30.55
N LYS A 982 -5.72 -0.63 30.16
CA LYS A 982 -6.51 0.28 31.03
C LYS A 982 -7.92 -0.26 31.22
N GLU A 983 -8.43 -0.23 32.45
CA GLU A 983 -9.69 -0.88 32.88
C GLU A 983 -10.92 -0.63 31.97
N GLY A 984 -11.09 -1.46 30.94
CA GLY A 984 -12.38 -1.72 30.26
C GLY A 984 -13.17 -2.86 30.92
N PHE A 985 -12.48 -3.76 31.61
CA PHE A 985 -13.04 -4.86 32.41
C PHE A 985 -12.31 -4.94 33.76
N SER A 986 -13.02 -5.35 34.83
CA SER A 986 -12.47 -5.50 36.18
C SER A 986 -11.61 -6.74 36.41
N THR A 987 -11.61 -7.69 35.48
CA THR A 987 -10.63 -8.78 35.37
C THR A 987 -10.47 -9.12 33.89
N PRO A 988 -9.56 -8.44 33.18
CA PRO A 988 -9.35 -8.66 31.75
C PRO A 988 -8.51 -9.91 31.50
N TYR A 989 -8.86 -10.61 30.43
CA TYR A 989 -8.11 -11.72 29.85
C TYR A 989 -7.65 -11.33 28.45
N MET A 990 -6.42 -11.68 28.06
CA MET A 990 -5.92 -11.50 26.71
C MET A 990 -5.90 -12.86 25.99
N HIS A 991 -6.75 -13.01 24.99
CA HIS A 991 -6.74 -14.13 24.04
C HIS A 991 -5.82 -13.74 22.89
N TYR A 992 -4.79 -14.54 22.60
CA TYR A 992 -3.70 -14.12 21.73
C TYR A 992 -3.04 -15.27 20.98
N ARG A 993 -2.26 -14.93 19.96
CA ARG A 993 -1.21 -15.77 19.37
C ARG A 993 0.02 -14.95 18.98
N PRO A 994 1.23 -15.55 18.97
CA PRO A 994 2.30 -15.10 18.08
C PRO A 994 1.78 -15.05 16.63
N GLU A 995 2.25 -14.11 15.82
CA GLU A 995 1.90 -14.07 14.39
C GLU A 995 2.25 -15.38 13.68
N GLY A 996 1.26 -15.96 12.98
CA GLY A 996 1.37 -17.29 12.36
C GLY A 996 1.27 -18.49 13.32
N GLY A 997 1.15 -18.26 14.63
CA GLY A 997 1.02 -19.31 15.65
C GLY A 997 -0.42 -19.71 15.99
N GLU A 998 -0.53 -20.54 17.04
CA GLU A 998 -1.81 -21.00 17.59
C GLU A 998 -2.38 -20.06 18.66
N TRP A 999 -3.70 -19.98 18.73
CA TRP A 999 -4.42 -19.14 19.70
C TRP A 999 -4.48 -19.78 21.10
N THR A 1000 -4.31 -18.97 22.14
CA THR A 1000 -4.56 -19.40 23.53
C THR A 1000 -6.01 -19.81 23.74
N ALA A 1001 -6.28 -20.78 24.62
CA ALA A 1001 -7.65 -21.24 24.86
C ALA A 1001 -8.56 -20.12 25.40
N VAL A 1002 -9.76 -19.98 24.83
CA VAL A 1002 -10.84 -19.10 25.31
C VAL A 1002 -11.12 -19.37 26.80
N PRO A 1003 -11.20 -18.36 27.69
CA PRO A 1003 -11.35 -16.92 27.45
C PRO A 1003 -10.05 -16.11 27.22
N GLY A 1004 -8.90 -16.78 27.08
CA GLY A 1004 -7.57 -16.16 27.02
C GLY A 1004 -6.80 -16.30 28.34
N VAL A 1005 -5.61 -15.71 28.40
CA VAL A 1005 -4.76 -15.68 29.61
C VAL A 1005 -5.14 -14.48 30.46
N ARG A 1006 -5.36 -14.69 31.77
CA ARG A 1006 -5.68 -13.61 32.72
C ARG A 1006 -4.54 -12.60 32.78
N MET A 1007 -4.86 -11.31 32.70
CA MET A 1007 -3.90 -10.24 32.97
C MET A 1007 -3.90 -9.93 34.47
N GLU A 1008 -2.73 -9.73 35.06
CA GLU A 1008 -2.60 -9.38 36.48
C GLU A 1008 -2.64 -7.87 36.70
N SER A 1009 -2.88 -7.41 37.94
CA SER A 1009 -2.79 -5.99 38.26
C SER A 1009 -1.37 -5.48 38.04
N SER A 1010 -1.22 -4.36 37.31
CA SER A 1010 0.11 -3.79 37.03
C SER A 1010 0.62 -2.92 38.16
N GLU A 1011 1.90 -2.56 38.10
CA GLU A 1011 2.54 -1.55 38.94
C GLU A 1011 1.99 -0.12 38.74
N VAL A 1012 1.15 0.11 37.72
CA VAL A 1012 0.45 1.39 37.50
C VAL A 1012 -1.04 1.25 37.85
N ALA A 1013 -1.51 2.08 38.77
CA ALA A 1013 -2.91 2.10 39.19
C ALA A 1013 -3.87 2.31 38.01
N GLY A 1014 -4.92 1.48 37.93
CA GLY A 1014 -5.91 1.52 36.84
C GLY A 1014 -5.51 0.78 35.55
N TYR A 1015 -4.44 -0.02 35.57
CA TYR A 1015 -4.02 -0.89 34.47
C TYR A 1015 -3.74 -2.32 34.92
N SER A 1016 -4.18 -3.29 34.13
CA SER A 1016 -3.69 -4.68 34.17
C SER A 1016 -2.52 -4.87 33.21
N LYS A 1017 -1.68 -5.89 33.41
CA LYS A 1017 -0.47 -6.16 32.61
C LYS A 1017 -0.34 -7.65 32.29
N LEU A 1018 0.15 -7.94 31.10
CA LEU A 1018 0.64 -9.26 30.72
C LEU A 1018 1.83 -9.13 29.77
N THR A 1019 2.89 -9.89 30.03
CA THR A 1019 4.05 -10.04 29.14
C THR A 1019 3.98 -11.41 28.48
N VAL A 1020 4.10 -11.44 27.17
CA VAL A 1020 4.04 -12.65 26.33
C VAL A 1020 5.36 -12.81 25.59
N ASP A 1021 5.94 -14.00 25.65
CA ASP A 1021 7.00 -14.42 24.74
C ASP A 1021 6.37 -14.93 23.44
N ILE A 1022 6.81 -14.39 22.30
CA ILE A 1022 6.33 -14.75 20.95
C ILE A 1022 7.41 -15.45 20.10
N GLY A 1023 8.51 -15.89 20.71
CA GLY A 1023 9.58 -16.61 20.03
C GLY A 1023 10.22 -15.77 18.92
N THR A 1024 10.31 -16.30 17.70
CA THR A 1024 10.89 -15.57 16.55
C THR A 1024 9.89 -14.65 15.83
N ALA A 1025 8.60 -14.74 16.12
CA ALA A 1025 7.59 -13.87 15.53
C ALA A 1025 7.85 -12.41 15.94
N GLN A 1026 7.70 -11.47 15.01
CA GLN A 1026 7.94 -10.04 15.30
C GLN A 1026 6.74 -9.39 16.01
N ARG A 1027 5.58 -10.06 16.01
CA ARG A 1027 4.28 -9.48 16.35
C ARG A 1027 3.37 -10.45 17.11
N LEU A 1028 2.57 -9.90 18.01
CA LEU A 1028 1.50 -10.57 18.74
C LEU A 1028 0.14 -10.13 18.17
N GLU A 1029 -0.74 -11.08 17.85
CA GLU A 1029 -2.16 -10.83 17.59
C GLU A 1029 -2.95 -11.07 18.88
N ALA A 1030 -3.88 -10.19 19.24
CA ALA A 1030 -4.66 -10.34 20.47
C ALA A 1030 -6.07 -9.72 20.41
N CYS A 1031 -6.96 -10.20 21.27
CA CYS A 1031 -8.20 -9.53 21.67
C CYS A 1031 -8.44 -9.75 23.18
N PHE A 1032 -9.28 -8.91 23.80
CA PHE A 1032 -9.50 -8.94 25.25
C PHE A 1032 -10.90 -9.48 25.58
N SER A 1033 -11.03 -10.17 26.71
CA SER A 1033 -12.32 -10.65 27.20
C SER A 1033 -12.50 -10.37 28.69
N ASN A 1034 -13.75 -10.38 29.15
CA ASN A 1034 -14.12 -10.24 30.55
C ASN A 1034 -14.19 -11.60 31.31
N GLY A 1035 -13.66 -12.68 30.73
CA GLY A 1035 -13.75 -14.04 31.27
C GLY A 1035 -15.14 -14.70 31.25
N SER A 1036 -16.18 -13.97 30.85
CA SER A 1036 -17.60 -14.39 30.90
C SER A 1036 -18.38 -14.13 29.60
N GLY A 1037 -17.67 -14.04 28.48
CA GLY A 1037 -18.24 -14.02 27.13
C GLY A 1037 -18.45 -12.64 26.50
N GLN A 1038 -18.10 -11.54 27.18
CA GLN A 1038 -17.97 -10.23 26.53
C GLN A 1038 -16.54 -10.04 26.04
N TRP A 1039 -16.40 -9.42 24.87
CA TRP A 1039 -15.14 -9.26 24.14
C TRP A 1039 -14.91 -7.81 23.74
N ASP A 1040 -13.68 -7.34 23.90
CA ASP A 1040 -13.15 -6.10 23.33
C ASP A 1040 -12.18 -6.48 22.19
N SER A 1041 -12.64 -6.27 20.97
CA SER A 1041 -12.07 -6.83 19.74
C SER A 1041 -12.26 -5.86 18.56
N ASN A 1042 -11.86 -4.60 18.72
CA ASN A 1042 -11.64 -3.64 17.62
C ASN A 1042 -12.73 -3.60 16.52
N ASN A 1043 -14.01 -3.59 16.92
CA ASN A 1043 -15.18 -3.71 16.02
C ASN A 1043 -15.19 -4.98 15.11
N GLY A 1044 -14.82 -6.13 15.68
CA GLY A 1044 -14.77 -7.43 14.98
C GLY A 1044 -13.40 -7.78 14.38
N LYS A 1045 -12.30 -7.22 14.93
CA LYS A 1045 -10.93 -7.43 14.47
C LYS A 1045 -9.96 -7.64 15.64
N ASN A 1046 -8.81 -8.23 15.35
CA ASN A 1046 -7.72 -8.35 16.34
C ASN A 1046 -6.99 -7.01 16.52
N TYR A 1047 -6.41 -6.84 17.70
CA TYR A 1047 -5.31 -5.91 17.96
C TYR A 1047 -3.97 -6.56 17.59
N PHE A 1048 -3.00 -5.73 17.25
CA PHE A 1048 -1.65 -6.16 16.89
C PHE A 1048 -0.64 -5.35 17.71
N PHE A 1049 0.39 -6.03 18.21
CA PHE A 1049 1.45 -5.43 19.02
C PHE A 1049 2.80 -5.97 18.53
N GLU A 1050 3.68 -5.09 18.05
CA GLU A 1050 5.05 -5.47 17.68
C GLU A 1050 5.89 -5.76 18.94
N ILE A 1051 7.11 -6.26 18.77
CA ILE A 1051 8.11 -6.43 19.86
C ILE A 1051 8.19 -5.15 20.72
N GLY A 1052 8.11 -5.29 22.04
CA GLY A 1052 8.32 -4.18 22.98
C GLY A 1052 7.25 -4.06 24.06
N THR A 1053 7.01 -2.83 24.52
CA THR A 1053 6.03 -2.52 25.57
C THR A 1053 4.98 -1.56 25.05
N TRP A 1054 3.71 -1.84 25.33
CA TRP A 1054 2.56 -1.14 24.79
C TRP A 1054 1.54 -0.83 25.88
N THR A 1055 0.98 0.37 25.82
CA THR A 1055 -0.18 0.79 26.60
C THR A 1055 -1.42 0.79 25.70
N PHE A 1056 -2.37 -0.08 26.01
CA PHE A 1056 -3.72 -0.05 25.49
C PHE A 1056 -4.61 0.82 26.39
N SER A 1057 -5.33 1.75 25.77
CA SER A 1057 -6.34 2.58 26.43
C SER A 1057 -7.66 2.53 25.68
N SER A 1058 -8.75 2.89 26.38
CA SER A 1058 -10.12 2.70 25.89
C SER A 1058 -10.37 3.31 24.50
N TYR A 1059 -11.29 2.69 23.77
CA TYR A 1059 -11.58 2.96 22.35
C TYR A 1059 -10.46 2.58 21.36
N GLY A 1060 -9.62 1.59 21.70
CA GLY A 1060 -8.65 0.98 20.77
C GLY A 1060 -7.33 1.74 20.62
N ASN A 1061 -7.05 2.70 21.51
CA ASN A 1061 -5.86 3.54 21.43
C ASN A 1061 -4.63 2.80 21.99
N ILE A 1062 -3.82 2.27 21.08
CA ILE A 1062 -2.53 1.62 21.34
C ILE A 1062 -1.41 2.69 21.26
N ARG A 1063 -0.52 2.72 22.26
CA ARG A 1063 0.66 3.58 22.32
C ARG A 1063 1.89 2.79 22.77
N GLU A 1064 3.04 3.06 22.19
CA GLU A 1064 4.33 2.50 22.64
C GLU A 1064 4.74 3.06 24.02
N GLY A 1065 5.35 2.20 24.85
CA GLY A 1065 5.79 2.47 26.21
C GLY A 1065 4.79 2.04 27.29
N ALA A 1066 5.28 1.95 28.53
CA ALA A 1066 4.46 1.74 29.72
C ALA A 1066 3.69 3.03 30.11
N PRO A 1067 2.59 2.93 30.87
CA PRO A 1067 1.78 4.10 31.21
C PRO A 1067 2.51 5.01 32.21
N THR A 1068 2.67 6.29 31.88
CA THR A 1068 3.32 7.28 32.75
C THR A 1068 2.37 7.77 33.84
N VAL A 1069 2.76 7.62 35.11
CA VAL A 1069 2.06 8.22 36.26
C VAL A 1069 2.24 9.75 36.22
N PRO A 1070 1.16 10.56 36.24
CA PRO A 1070 1.27 12.00 36.47
C PRO A 1070 1.76 12.27 37.89
N ALA A 1071 2.69 13.21 38.08
CA ALA A 1071 3.12 13.62 39.42
C ALA A 1071 1.90 14.15 40.21
N SER A 1072 1.47 13.40 41.23
CA SER A 1072 0.25 13.67 41.98
C SER A 1072 0.43 14.85 42.95
N ALA A 1073 -0.58 15.71 43.02
CA ALA A 1073 -0.70 16.64 44.13
C ALA A 1073 -1.02 15.87 45.44
N GLU A 1074 -0.31 16.16 46.51
CA GLU A 1074 -0.79 15.90 47.87
C GLU A 1074 -1.62 17.09 48.37
N GLU A 1075 -2.63 16.80 49.18
CA GLU A 1075 -3.55 17.83 49.69
C GLU A 1075 -2.91 18.71 50.76
N THR A 1076 -3.17 20.02 50.71
CA THR A 1076 -3.27 20.83 51.93
C THR A 1076 -4.42 21.82 51.81
N ALA A 1077 -5.42 21.70 52.69
CA ALA A 1077 -6.45 22.72 52.86
C ALA A 1077 -5.92 23.81 53.81
N GLY A 1078 -5.80 25.05 53.32
CA GLY A 1078 -5.22 26.17 54.08
C GLY A 1078 -5.76 27.54 53.63
N SER A 1079 -6.29 28.29 54.58
CA SER A 1079 -6.98 29.57 54.39
C SER A 1079 -6.14 30.71 53.79
N ALA A 1080 -6.80 31.51 52.95
CA ALA A 1080 -6.52 32.89 52.51
C ALA A 1080 -5.52 33.75 53.32
N GLY A 1081 -4.73 34.59 52.62
CA GLY A 1081 -4.19 35.82 53.20
C GLY A 1081 -3.04 36.54 52.47
N LEU A 1082 -3.38 37.67 51.81
CA LEU A 1082 -2.58 38.91 51.68
C LEU A 1082 -1.32 38.98 50.75
N GLU A 1083 -1.11 40.21 50.27
CA GLU A 1083 0.01 40.75 49.47
C GLU A 1083 1.13 41.37 50.37
N PRO A 1084 2.14 42.14 49.89
CA PRO A 1084 3.24 41.79 48.96
C PRO A 1084 4.64 42.30 49.50
N ASN A 1085 5.60 42.52 48.57
CA ASN A 1085 6.79 43.42 48.60
C ASN A 1085 8.23 42.89 48.83
N GLN A 1086 9.09 43.17 47.83
CA GLN A 1086 10.46 43.80 47.87
C GLN A 1086 11.59 43.14 48.71
N ASN A 1087 12.86 43.05 48.29
CA ASN A 1087 13.74 43.83 47.37
C ASN A 1087 14.73 42.90 46.60
N GLN A 1088 15.35 43.22 45.45
CA GLN A 1088 16.44 44.19 45.15
C GLN A 1088 17.73 43.99 46.00
N THR A 1089 18.98 44.05 45.51
CA THR A 1089 19.63 44.48 44.23
C THR A 1089 20.75 43.47 43.82
N GLY A 1090 21.52 43.56 42.71
CA GLY A 1090 21.71 44.61 41.67
C GLY A 1090 22.53 44.12 40.44
N LEU A 1091 22.92 45.04 39.54
CA LEU A 1091 23.50 44.79 38.19
C LEU A 1091 25.03 45.07 38.12
N GLU A 1092 25.74 45.03 36.98
CA GLU A 1092 25.78 46.08 35.93
C GLU A 1092 26.43 45.65 34.58
N SER A 1093 25.75 45.96 33.47
CA SER A 1093 26.15 46.92 32.38
C SER A 1093 27.48 46.76 31.59
N PRO A 1094 27.71 47.45 30.42
CA PRO A 1094 26.97 48.61 29.85
C PRO A 1094 26.67 48.62 28.32
N LEU A 1095 25.96 49.68 27.89
CA LEU A 1095 25.64 50.11 26.51
C LEU A 1095 26.56 51.31 26.07
N PRO A 1096 26.30 51.99 24.91
CA PRO A 1096 25.47 53.21 24.99
C PRO A 1096 24.60 53.59 23.73
N ASP A 1097 23.48 54.28 23.99
CA ASP A 1097 22.91 55.51 23.35
C ASP A 1097 22.62 55.61 21.81
N THR A 1098 21.64 56.38 21.30
CA THR A 1098 20.68 57.39 21.88
C THR A 1098 19.35 57.48 21.08
N LEU A 1099 18.31 58.13 21.65
CA LEU A 1099 17.04 58.55 20.98
C LEU A 1099 17.11 60.01 20.45
N PRO A 1100 16.19 60.48 19.57
CA PRO A 1100 14.93 61.10 20.03
C PRO A 1100 13.68 60.93 19.14
N ASP A 1101 12.52 61.28 19.71
CA ASP A 1101 11.20 61.55 19.09
C ASP A 1101 10.78 62.97 19.56
N PRO A 1102 9.84 63.77 18.94
CA PRO A 1102 8.39 63.49 19.03
C PRO A 1102 7.43 64.21 18.00
N GLU A 1103 6.11 64.15 18.32
CA GLU A 1103 5.00 65.12 18.03
C GLU A 1103 4.09 64.95 16.77
N PRO A 1104 2.78 65.37 16.82
CA PRO A 1104 1.69 64.71 16.06
C PRO A 1104 0.67 65.62 15.32
N ALA A 1105 -0.30 65.01 14.64
CA ALA A 1105 -1.61 65.57 14.23
C ALA A 1105 -2.57 64.43 13.80
N SER A 1106 -3.91 64.49 13.93
CA SER A 1106 -4.83 65.40 14.64
C SER A 1106 -6.24 64.78 14.70
N GLU A 1107 -7.01 65.01 15.77
CA GLU A 1107 -8.43 64.57 15.90
C GLU A 1107 -9.42 65.43 15.09
N ILE A 1108 -10.58 64.87 14.74
CA ILE A 1108 -11.85 65.60 14.45
C ILE A 1108 -13.02 64.83 15.10
N GLU A 1109 -13.99 65.57 15.65
CA GLU A 1109 -14.97 65.12 16.66
C GLU A 1109 -16.27 64.46 16.13
N PRO A 1110 -17.04 63.73 16.99
CA PRO A 1110 -18.40 63.27 16.73
C PRO A 1110 -19.50 63.98 17.56
N ALA A 1111 -20.56 64.49 16.91
CA ALA A 1111 -21.84 64.94 17.52
C ALA A 1111 -22.91 65.22 16.42
N PRO A 1112 -24.23 65.40 16.70
CA PRO A 1112 -24.95 65.37 17.99
C PRO A 1112 -26.18 64.40 18.02
N VAL A 1113 -27.00 64.51 19.08
CA VAL A 1113 -28.22 63.70 19.38
C VAL A 1113 -29.47 64.63 19.44
N VAL A 1114 -30.66 64.10 19.81
CA VAL A 1114 -31.90 64.79 20.32
C VAL A 1114 -32.99 65.07 19.25
N PRO A 1115 -34.34 64.94 19.49
CA PRO A 1115 -35.12 64.43 20.66
C PRO A 1115 -36.21 63.34 20.34
N GLU A 1116 -36.92 62.86 21.39
CA GLU A 1116 -38.29 62.25 21.36
C GLU A 1116 -39.40 63.37 21.46
N PRO A 1117 -40.71 63.18 21.81
CA PRO A 1117 -41.61 62.03 22.12
C PRO A 1117 -42.99 62.14 21.36
N PRO A 1118 -44.18 61.59 21.77
CA PRO A 1118 -44.54 60.72 22.90
C PRO A 1118 -45.49 59.52 22.65
N ALA A 1119 -45.65 58.76 23.74
CA ALA A 1119 -46.42 57.55 24.02
C ALA A 1119 -47.95 57.52 23.71
N PHE A 1120 -48.51 56.31 23.86
CA PHE A 1120 -49.80 56.09 24.55
C PHE A 1120 -49.77 54.83 25.44
N GLU A 1121 -50.74 54.71 26.35
CA GLU A 1121 -50.69 53.86 27.56
C GLU A 1121 -51.42 52.50 27.41
N ALA A 1122 -51.00 51.48 28.18
CA ALA A 1122 -51.81 50.86 29.25
C ALA A 1122 -51.34 49.44 29.68
N VAL A 1123 -51.23 49.24 30.99
CA VAL A 1123 -51.20 47.95 31.74
C VAL A 1123 -52.53 47.88 32.56
N PRO A 1124 -52.93 46.85 33.35
CA PRO A 1124 -52.16 45.71 33.90
C PRO A 1124 -52.85 44.31 33.97
N GLU A 1125 -52.10 43.30 34.46
CA GLU A 1125 -52.55 42.17 35.34
C GLU A 1125 -53.58 41.12 34.85
N THR A 1126 -53.73 39.91 35.44
CA THR A 1126 -53.04 39.21 36.56
C THR A 1126 -52.98 37.67 36.40
N LEU A 1127 -51.97 37.04 37.01
CA LEU A 1127 -51.89 35.71 37.66
C LEU A 1127 -52.83 34.50 37.30
N SER A 1128 -52.23 33.47 36.67
CA SER A 1128 -51.95 32.12 37.25
C SER A 1128 -53.01 31.00 37.46
N ILE A 1129 -52.48 29.76 37.68
CA ILE A 1129 -53.08 28.52 38.27
C ILE A 1129 -53.81 27.53 37.31
N LEU A 1130 -53.00 26.62 36.73
CA LEU A 1130 -52.98 25.15 36.95
C LEU A 1130 -54.24 24.23 36.79
N ARG A 1131 -53.94 23.01 36.30
CA ARG A 1131 -54.73 21.73 36.33
C ARG A 1131 -55.87 21.58 35.31
N ASP A 1132 -56.18 20.39 34.78
CA ASP A 1132 -55.57 19.05 34.93
C ASP A 1132 -55.85 18.13 33.72
N ALA A 1133 -55.20 16.95 33.69
CA ALA A 1133 -55.57 15.69 32.98
C ALA A 1133 -54.61 15.12 31.89
N LYS A 1134 -53.63 14.33 32.36
CA LYS A 1134 -53.35 12.91 31.98
C LYS A 1134 -53.71 12.45 30.55
N SER A 1135 -52.77 12.15 29.65
CA SER A 1135 -51.70 11.12 29.65
C SER A 1135 -52.09 9.75 29.06
N VAL A 1136 -51.47 9.41 27.92
CA VAL A 1136 -51.10 8.03 27.53
C VAL A 1136 -49.67 8.12 26.99
N GLY A 1137 -48.78 7.19 27.37
CA GLY A 1137 -47.37 7.23 26.99
C GLY A 1137 -46.91 6.00 26.20
N LEU A 1138 -45.84 6.17 25.43
CA LEU A 1138 -45.06 5.11 24.77
C LEU A 1138 -43.56 5.35 25.02
N PRO A 1139 -42.70 4.31 24.92
CA PRO A 1139 -41.48 4.23 25.73
C PRO A 1139 -40.25 4.90 25.12
N HIS A 1140 -39.26 5.17 25.98
CA HIS A 1140 -37.88 5.39 25.56
C HIS A 1140 -37.21 4.06 25.19
N SER A 1141 -36.71 3.99 23.97
CA SER A 1141 -35.42 3.36 23.65
C SER A 1141 -34.67 4.30 22.70
N GLY A 1142 -33.36 4.50 22.82
CA GLY A 1142 -32.40 3.75 23.64
C GLY A 1142 -31.33 3.02 22.82
N ASP A 1143 -31.11 3.43 21.58
CA ASP A 1143 -29.89 3.13 20.83
C ASP A 1143 -29.35 4.43 20.22
N SER A 1144 -28.03 4.58 20.19
CA SER A 1144 -27.31 5.80 19.80
C SER A 1144 -26.14 5.48 18.88
N ARG A 1145 -26.45 4.73 17.82
CA ARG A 1145 -25.55 4.42 16.69
C ARG A 1145 -26.29 4.69 15.38
N VAL A 1146 -25.54 4.89 14.30
CA VAL A 1146 -26.02 5.36 12.97
C VAL A 1146 -26.48 6.83 12.97
N SER A 1147 -25.52 7.74 13.14
CA SER A 1147 -25.67 9.16 12.78
C SER A 1147 -24.32 9.74 12.32
N ARG A 1148 -23.89 9.36 11.09
CA ARG A 1148 -22.71 9.91 10.39
C ARG A 1148 -22.94 9.96 8.88
N LEU A 1149 -23.85 10.83 8.47
CA LEU A 1149 -23.96 11.36 7.10
C LEU A 1149 -24.09 12.88 7.25
N SER A 1150 -22.96 13.58 7.16
CA SER A 1150 -22.86 15.02 7.39
C SER A 1150 -21.64 15.59 6.68
N ALA A 1151 -21.86 16.03 5.44
CA ALA A 1151 -21.08 16.97 4.64
C ALA A 1151 -22.06 17.65 3.67
#